data_AF-C0BA81-F1
#
_entry.id   AF-C0BA81-F1
#
_cell.length_a   1.000
_cell.length_b   1.000
_cell.length_c   1.000
_cell.angle_alpha   90.00
_cell.angle_beta   90.00
_cell.angle_gamma   90.00
#
_symmetry.space_group_name_H-M   'P 1'
#
loop_
_entity.id
_entity.type
_entity.pdbx_description
1 polymer ?
#
loop_
_entity_poly.entity_id
_entity_poly.type
_entity_poly.pdbx_seq_one_letter_code
_entity_poly.pdbx_strand_id
1 'polypeptide(L)'
;MDNIIEVQFNEMLQRTRSIWQYDYGQVLKILSGGVVLPNFLEVHFSLSRNNKECITRIGTTVNGVTEVQIPNELLNTENKTHDYFIYAFIYVSTEKYGNTKCEIIIPVKSRIKPENPSEEPLPEPNIFHETVEAVNAAADRAKMAEQNAKESATEAGKHAASASESAVTAEKTKEDALRKVGEKKQEAIEAIQNQEETSVGNLTTHTDGEIQRIQNQTAESKGELEQTIINAGVSEEELDESIQTASDTKTALDKSVELARTAKTELDTSTQKAGEAKTALDGSAKTAGEMQETLSATVKQAGALDTSLGEEIETGTQLKTDLIASGEKAVQDIRTAGSEQLGKMQAVAEEFTADREQIATNKEDIGSLQEDLSNKITKFYASNQGETHLADSDNGKIMDMMLYGRSEQKQYSGKNLAHGKNENYYIDNDTSLCGFNNNDIGMAIDVSNLTSVTISTRSIQDRYRIGCVDTVPTKENVVTCYNEKRKDGTKDSYTIDTTDYNYLIVNATKLEDIQVEKGSEATSYEPYTGGIPSPNPDYPQEIKSVVNPVVKVVGKNVYNFGRHKGDYAFPGSSATAKVSENGSITIKGSVTDYASANIGEFLVDFPDGEYYMNTPKNNNVILQTIGGDGASFQSNTNDTIKFVKGKKAALYVVLLVAGTYNLTFTPMICKKREDLSTNDPYTEQLVQLPYTLNAIPVSSGGNVTINGQQYIADYVDVERGKVVRMCERKKLNTKNGVINEEYRLVFDIAPYSRIGNYQCIFSAFEWTAWTTCTVGSMAYIKNIQKPNDELYTAQELKELSIDFDVIYQLLEQQETDLTPEQTQALKELVTYYPVTNISVNSEQLDGYTVFNYPISMKNGWDYVKKQLNDNRDYIYDMDAKTQDIDTQSAEAYVNSEYAVALTELEV
;
A
#
# COMPACT_ATOMS: atom_id res chain seq x y z
N MET A 1 38.48 -36.37 3.46
CA MET A 1 38.78 -37.33 4.55
C MET A 1 37.52 -38.15 4.74
N ASP A 2 37.63 -39.46 4.93
CA ASP A 2 36.45 -40.31 5.13
C ASP A 2 35.64 -39.80 6.32
N ASN A 3 34.43 -39.33 6.05
CA ASN A 3 33.47 -38.85 7.04
C ASN A 3 32.75 -40.02 7.74
N ILE A 4 33.08 -41.27 7.42
CA ILE A 4 32.45 -42.46 7.97
C ILE A 4 33.35 -43.11 9.02
N ILE A 5 32.85 -43.27 10.23
CA ILE A 5 33.47 -44.11 11.26
C ILE A 5 32.66 -45.39 11.41
N GLU A 6 33.35 -46.52 11.35
CA GLU A 6 32.71 -47.84 11.38
C GLU A 6 32.86 -48.51 12.75
N VAL A 7 31.83 -49.22 13.18
CA VAL A 7 31.84 -50.07 14.36
C VAL A 7 30.95 -51.29 14.14
N GLN A 8 31.33 -52.43 14.70
CA GLN A 8 30.49 -53.61 14.67
C GLN A 8 29.53 -53.59 15.86
N PHE A 9 28.25 -53.87 15.61
CA PHE A 9 27.25 -54.00 16.66
C PHE A 9 27.64 -55.13 17.61
N ASN A 10 27.72 -54.81 18.91
CA ASN A 10 28.07 -55.74 19.97
C ASN A 10 27.43 -55.26 21.28
N GLU A 11 27.00 -56.19 22.13
CA GLU A 11 26.39 -55.89 23.43
C GLU A 11 27.40 -55.35 24.45
N MET A 12 28.71 -55.46 24.19
CA MET A 12 29.77 -54.82 24.98
C MET A 12 30.11 -53.42 24.48
N LEU A 13 30.59 -52.56 25.38
CA LEU A 13 31.09 -51.22 25.08
C LEU A 13 32.04 -51.22 23.87
N GLN A 14 31.69 -50.52 22.81
CA GLN A 14 32.52 -50.38 21.61
C GLN A 14 33.17 -49.01 21.54
N ARG A 15 34.29 -48.91 20.81
CA ARG A 15 35.01 -47.64 20.62
C ARG A 15 35.43 -47.48 19.17
N THR A 16 35.11 -46.33 18.57
CA THR A 16 35.47 -46.03 17.18
C THR A 16 36.87 -45.44 17.07
N ARG A 17 37.33 -45.24 15.82
CA ARG A 17 38.43 -44.30 15.54
C ARG A 17 38.07 -42.87 15.97
N SER A 18 39.09 -42.06 16.25
CA SER A 18 38.89 -40.66 16.63
C SER A 18 38.48 -39.78 15.45
N ILE A 19 37.65 -38.78 15.72
CA ILE A 19 37.23 -37.72 14.78
C ILE A 19 37.69 -36.34 15.29
N TRP A 20 37.60 -35.30 14.47
CA TRP A 20 38.04 -33.95 14.84
C TRP A 20 36.85 -33.03 15.17
N GLN A 21 37.03 -32.14 16.16
CA GLN A 21 36.08 -31.06 16.46
C GLN A 21 35.90 -30.15 15.24
N TYR A 22 34.71 -29.61 14.99
CA TYR A 22 34.37 -28.83 13.78
C TYR A 22 34.51 -29.58 12.43
N ASP A 23 34.61 -30.91 12.41
CA ASP A 23 34.64 -31.70 11.19
C ASP A 23 33.24 -32.23 10.88
N TYR A 24 32.36 -31.36 10.39
CA TYR A 24 30.93 -31.62 10.27
C TYR A 24 30.59 -32.70 9.23
N GLY A 25 29.40 -33.32 9.38
CA GLY A 25 28.89 -34.34 8.47
C GLY A 25 29.47 -35.73 8.69
N GLN A 26 29.96 -36.03 9.89
CA GLN A 26 30.43 -37.38 10.23
C GLN A 26 29.24 -38.35 10.33
N VAL A 27 29.45 -39.57 9.86
CA VAL A 27 28.49 -40.66 9.86
C VAL A 27 29.06 -41.81 10.68
N LEU A 28 28.29 -42.29 11.65
CA LEU A 28 28.55 -43.53 12.35
C LEU A 28 27.88 -44.67 11.57
N LYS A 29 28.69 -45.62 11.11
CA LYS A 29 28.25 -46.81 10.40
C LYS A 29 28.38 -48.03 11.30
N ILE A 30 27.26 -48.68 11.56
CA ILE A 30 27.11 -49.78 12.50
C ILE A 30 26.87 -51.06 11.68
N LEU A 31 27.84 -51.95 11.70
CA LEU A 31 27.77 -53.24 11.00
C LEU A 31 27.03 -54.24 11.89
N SER A 32 25.97 -54.88 11.39
CA SER A 32 25.12 -55.83 12.14
C SER A 32 25.86 -56.96 12.87
N GLY A 33 27.05 -57.36 12.40
CA GLY A 33 27.84 -58.41 13.02
C GLY A 33 27.15 -59.78 13.08
N GLY A 34 26.16 -60.03 12.22
CA GLY A 34 25.34 -61.25 12.19
C GLY A 34 23.97 -61.14 12.90
N VAL A 35 23.63 -59.99 13.48
CA VAL A 35 22.31 -59.74 14.11
C VAL A 35 21.38 -59.01 13.14
N VAL A 36 20.12 -59.44 13.03
CA VAL A 36 19.14 -58.71 12.20
C VAL A 36 18.77 -57.40 12.92
N LEU A 37 19.31 -56.29 12.43
CA LEU A 37 18.97 -54.94 12.91
C LEU A 37 17.67 -54.46 12.24
N PRO A 38 16.80 -53.71 12.94
CA PRO A 38 15.62 -53.08 12.35
C PRO A 38 15.98 -52.15 11.17
N ASN A 39 15.04 -51.95 10.24
CA ASN A 39 15.22 -51.07 9.08
C ASN A 39 15.51 -49.62 9.47
N PHE A 40 14.99 -49.17 10.62
CA PHE A 40 15.28 -47.88 11.22
C PHE A 40 15.69 -48.08 12.67
N LEU A 41 16.78 -47.43 13.07
CA LEU A 41 17.41 -47.63 14.37
C LEU A 41 17.51 -46.30 15.10
N GLU A 42 17.00 -46.23 16.32
CA GLU A 42 17.10 -45.02 17.13
C GLU A 42 18.44 -45.00 17.87
N VAL A 43 19.20 -43.91 17.69
CA VAL A 43 20.51 -43.71 18.31
C VAL A 43 20.54 -42.39 19.04
N HIS A 44 20.82 -42.43 20.35
CA HIS A 44 20.92 -41.25 21.20
C HIS A 44 22.38 -40.87 21.38
N PHE A 45 22.75 -39.65 21.01
CA PHE A 45 24.11 -39.15 21.17
C PHE A 45 24.21 -38.18 22.35
N SER A 46 25.23 -38.32 23.20
CA SER A 46 25.45 -37.44 24.35
C SER A 46 26.93 -37.19 24.61
N LEU A 47 27.26 -36.04 25.19
CA LEU A 47 28.58 -35.78 25.78
C LEU A 47 28.73 -36.38 27.18
N SER A 48 27.64 -36.89 27.76
CA SER A 48 27.63 -37.53 29.07
C SER A 48 27.32 -39.01 28.95
N ARG A 49 28.14 -39.83 29.62
CA ARG A 49 27.92 -41.28 29.70
C ARG A 49 26.61 -41.68 30.39
N ASN A 50 26.00 -40.77 31.16
CA ASN A 50 24.78 -41.04 31.93
C ASN A 50 23.48 -40.75 31.14
N ASN A 51 23.55 -40.52 29.83
CA ASN A 51 22.39 -40.34 28.92
C ASN A 51 21.40 -39.24 29.37
N LYS A 52 21.91 -38.13 29.93
CA LYS A 52 21.08 -37.05 30.52
C LYS A 52 20.58 -36.02 29.50
N GLU A 53 21.47 -35.56 28.62
CA GLU A 53 21.18 -34.59 27.56
C GLU A 53 21.60 -35.24 26.25
N CYS A 54 20.62 -35.73 25.49
CA CYS A 54 20.85 -36.54 24.31
C CYS A 54 20.22 -35.92 23.08
N ILE A 55 20.92 -36.03 21.95
CA ILE A 55 20.41 -35.71 20.63
C ILE A 55 20.11 -37.02 19.93
N THR A 56 18.83 -37.25 19.64
CA THR A 56 18.35 -38.47 18.97
C THR A 56 18.49 -38.33 17.46
N ARG A 57 19.04 -39.35 16.80
CA ARG A 57 19.05 -39.50 15.34
C ARG A 57 18.54 -40.89 14.96
N ILE A 58 17.91 -40.98 13.80
CA ILE A 58 17.45 -42.25 13.24
C ILE A 58 18.46 -42.71 12.19
N GLY A 59 19.02 -43.89 12.40
CA GLY A 59 19.85 -44.57 11.42
C GLY A 59 19.02 -45.43 10.49
N THR A 60 19.39 -45.48 9.21
CA THR A 60 18.74 -46.34 8.22
C THR A 60 19.58 -47.58 7.99
N THR A 61 18.94 -48.75 8.09
CA THR A 61 19.60 -50.05 7.89
C THR A 61 19.31 -50.59 6.50
N VAL A 62 20.36 -50.75 5.68
CA VAL A 62 20.28 -51.40 4.36
C VAL A 62 21.29 -52.53 4.33
N ASN A 63 20.86 -53.74 3.94
CA ASN A 63 21.71 -54.93 3.84
C ASN A 63 22.54 -55.23 5.10
N GLY A 64 21.97 -55.02 6.30
CA GLY A 64 22.62 -55.31 7.58
C GLY A 64 23.67 -54.26 8.01
N VAL A 65 23.64 -53.08 7.42
CA VAL A 65 24.50 -51.94 7.77
C VAL A 65 23.60 -50.75 8.10
N THR A 66 23.75 -50.20 9.30
CA THR A 66 23.04 -48.99 9.72
C THR A 66 23.97 -47.79 9.59
N GLU A 67 23.53 -46.74 8.90
CA GLU A 67 24.24 -45.47 8.85
C GLU A 67 23.43 -44.40 9.59
N VAL A 68 24.08 -43.68 10.50
CA VAL A 68 23.47 -42.60 11.28
C VAL A 68 24.42 -41.41 11.36
N GLN A 69 23.92 -40.20 11.10
CA GLN A 69 24.74 -38.99 11.23
C GLN A 69 25.04 -38.68 12.69
N ILE A 70 26.30 -38.36 12.97
CA ILE A 70 26.71 -37.84 14.27
C ILE A 70 26.28 -36.37 14.33
N PRO A 71 25.56 -35.94 15.37
CA PRO A 71 25.09 -34.56 15.47
C PRO A 71 26.26 -33.55 15.46
N ASN A 72 26.22 -32.61 14.51
CA ASN A 72 27.23 -31.56 14.38
C ASN A 72 27.31 -30.68 15.63
N GLU A 73 26.21 -30.55 16.36
CA GLU A 73 26.07 -29.83 17.63
C GLU A 73 27.05 -30.36 18.69
N LEU A 74 27.30 -31.68 18.67
CA LEU A 74 28.24 -32.32 19.59
C LEU A 74 29.70 -32.16 19.14
N LEU A 75 29.92 -31.72 17.90
CA LEU A 75 31.23 -31.36 17.33
C LEU A 75 31.52 -29.85 17.38
N ASN A 76 30.49 -29.01 17.56
CA ASN A 76 30.56 -27.55 17.69
C ASN A 76 30.47 -27.10 19.16
N THR A 77 31.28 -27.71 20.03
CA THR A 77 31.32 -27.37 21.45
C THR A 77 32.35 -26.26 21.70
N GLU A 78 31.94 -24.99 21.56
CA GLU A 78 32.83 -23.81 21.64
C GLU A 78 33.64 -23.72 22.95
N ASN A 79 33.23 -24.44 24.00
CA ASN A 79 33.87 -24.44 25.32
C ASN A 79 34.79 -25.66 25.60
N LYS A 80 35.02 -26.56 24.64
CA LYS A 80 35.89 -27.74 24.83
C LYS A 80 37.26 -27.51 24.18
N THR A 81 38.23 -27.13 25.01
CA THR A 81 39.64 -26.90 24.60
C THR A 81 40.55 -28.13 24.75
N HIS A 82 39.96 -29.30 25.05
CA HIS A 82 40.67 -30.57 25.25
C HIS A 82 39.84 -31.70 24.62
N ASP A 83 40.49 -32.81 24.27
CA ASP A 83 39.84 -34.02 23.72
C ASP A 83 38.70 -34.52 24.62
N TYR A 84 37.60 -34.95 24.00
CA TYR A 84 36.39 -35.40 24.69
C TYR A 84 35.76 -36.63 24.01
N PHE A 85 34.69 -37.17 24.60
CA PHE A 85 33.96 -38.32 24.07
C PHE A 85 32.53 -37.94 23.74
N ILE A 86 32.05 -38.45 22.61
CA ILE A 86 30.61 -38.58 22.31
C ILE A 86 30.23 -40.02 22.60
N TYR A 87 29.14 -40.22 23.34
CA TYR A 87 28.55 -41.50 23.65
C TYR A 87 27.31 -41.70 22.78
N ALA A 88 27.26 -42.77 22.00
CA ALA A 88 26.09 -43.15 21.21
C ALA A 88 25.42 -44.37 21.84
N PHE A 89 24.14 -44.26 22.18
CA PHE A 89 23.33 -45.31 22.78
C PHE A 89 22.34 -45.83 21.75
N ILE A 90 22.45 -47.12 21.41
CA ILE A 90 21.57 -47.75 20.43
C ILE A 90 20.36 -48.37 21.13
N TYR A 91 19.17 -48.02 20.64
CA TYR A 91 17.91 -48.59 21.06
C TYR A 91 17.39 -49.56 20.01
N VAL A 92 17.15 -50.80 20.44
CA VAL A 92 16.60 -51.87 19.59
C VAL A 92 15.35 -52.41 20.27
N SER A 93 14.19 -52.18 19.67
CA SER A 93 12.91 -52.74 20.14
C SER A 93 12.46 -53.84 19.19
N THR A 94 12.49 -55.10 19.64
CA THR A 94 11.93 -56.26 18.91
C THR A 94 11.17 -57.16 19.90
N GLU A 95 10.40 -58.14 19.42
CA GLU A 95 9.67 -59.10 20.28
C GLU A 95 10.57 -59.81 21.33
N LYS A 96 11.90 -59.83 21.12
CA LYS A 96 12.88 -60.41 22.06
C LYS A 96 13.61 -59.38 22.95
N TYR A 97 13.54 -58.09 22.67
CA TYR A 97 14.36 -57.07 23.36
C TYR A 97 13.58 -55.77 23.58
N GLY A 98 13.60 -55.24 24.81
CA GLY A 98 12.87 -54.02 25.16
C GLY A 98 13.58 -53.13 26.18
N ASN A 99 14.84 -52.72 25.91
CA ASN A 99 15.51 -51.50 26.44
C ASN A 99 16.99 -51.42 25.97
N THR A 100 17.57 -50.20 25.98
CA THR A 100 18.92 -49.78 25.50
C THR A 100 20.01 -50.82 25.68
N LYS A 101 20.74 -51.19 24.61
CA LYS A 101 21.65 -52.34 24.67
C LYS A 101 23.10 -52.11 24.24
N CYS A 102 23.43 -51.03 23.53
CA CYS A 102 24.83 -50.81 23.09
C CYS A 102 25.27 -49.38 23.36
N GLU A 103 26.42 -49.23 24.01
CA GLU A 103 27.12 -47.96 24.22
C GLU A 103 28.36 -47.94 23.31
N ILE A 104 28.46 -46.91 22.45
CA ILE A 104 29.60 -46.67 21.58
C ILE A 104 30.28 -45.38 22.02
N ILE A 105 31.60 -45.45 22.26
CA ILE A 105 32.43 -44.30 22.58
C ILE A 105 33.10 -43.80 21.29
N ILE A 106 32.87 -42.54 20.96
CA ILE A 106 33.46 -41.84 19.83
C ILE A 106 34.43 -40.78 20.36
N PRO A 107 35.76 -41.00 20.26
CA PRO A 107 36.74 -40.01 20.68
C PRO A 107 36.78 -38.81 19.73
N VAL A 108 36.71 -37.60 20.26
CA VAL A 108 36.81 -36.34 19.51
C VAL A 108 38.08 -35.60 19.92
N LYS A 109 38.94 -35.33 18.94
CA LYS A 109 40.15 -34.53 19.11
C LYS A 109 39.83 -33.05 18.96
N SER A 110 40.20 -32.25 19.96
CA SER A 110 40.00 -30.79 19.90
C SER A 110 40.92 -30.13 18.86
N ARG A 111 40.43 -29.12 18.14
CA ARG A 111 41.23 -28.30 17.19
C ARG A 111 40.72 -26.85 17.18
N ILE A 112 41.52 -25.91 16.69
CA ILE A 112 41.11 -24.49 16.55
C ILE A 112 40.09 -24.37 15.39
N LYS A 113 39.04 -23.55 15.58
CA LYS A 113 37.96 -23.31 14.60
C LYS A 113 38.55 -22.78 13.28
N PRO A 114 38.40 -23.48 12.14
CA PRO A 114 38.91 -23.00 10.85
C PRO A 114 38.10 -21.79 10.33
N GLU A 115 38.76 -20.74 9.86
CA GLU A 115 38.14 -19.56 9.23
C GLU A 115 37.72 -19.86 7.78
N ASN A 116 36.56 -20.49 7.57
CA ASN A 116 35.73 -20.33 6.37
C ASN A 116 34.35 -21.00 6.58
N PRO A 117 33.22 -20.28 6.55
CA PRO A 117 31.91 -20.84 6.89
C PRO A 117 31.25 -21.45 5.65
N SER A 118 31.29 -22.78 5.52
CA SER A 118 30.38 -23.51 4.64
C SER A 118 29.26 -24.11 5.48
N GLU A 119 28.11 -23.46 5.42
CA GLU A 119 26.77 -23.97 5.74
C GLU A 119 26.57 -24.64 7.12
N GLU A 120 26.14 -23.84 8.10
CA GLU A 120 25.41 -24.34 9.26
C GLU A 120 23.95 -24.66 8.86
N PRO A 121 23.45 -25.90 9.06
CA PRO A 121 22.02 -26.17 8.99
C PRO A 121 21.36 -25.79 10.32
N LEU A 122 20.20 -25.13 10.22
CA LEU A 122 19.33 -24.78 11.34
C LEU A 122 18.84 -26.06 12.08
N PRO A 123 18.56 -25.97 13.40
CA PRO A 123 18.07 -27.12 14.17
C PRO A 123 16.66 -27.52 13.70
N GLU A 124 16.51 -28.75 13.21
CA GLU A 124 15.22 -29.32 12.85
C GLU A 124 14.31 -29.47 14.10
N PRO A 125 13.06 -28.99 14.06
CA PRO A 125 12.09 -29.31 15.10
C PRO A 125 11.73 -30.81 15.05
N ASN A 126 11.61 -31.41 16.23
CA ASN A 126 11.25 -32.81 16.43
C ASN A 126 9.77 -33.08 16.07
N ILE A 127 9.47 -33.17 14.77
CA ILE A 127 8.16 -33.54 14.20
C ILE A 127 8.17 -34.95 13.56
N PHE A 128 9.31 -35.63 13.54
CA PHE A 128 9.46 -36.93 12.89
C PHE A 128 9.08 -38.14 13.76
N HIS A 129 8.92 -37.99 15.08
CA HIS A 129 8.60 -39.12 15.97
C HIS A 129 7.22 -39.73 15.69
N GLU A 130 6.17 -38.91 15.57
CA GLU A 130 4.82 -39.38 15.26
C GLU A 130 4.69 -39.87 13.81
N THR A 131 5.45 -39.28 12.89
CA THR A 131 5.45 -39.67 11.48
C THR A 131 6.13 -41.03 11.27
N VAL A 132 7.18 -41.35 12.03
CA VAL A 132 7.89 -42.63 11.98
C VAL A 132 7.11 -43.74 12.68
N GLU A 133 6.38 -43.48 13.76
CA GLU A 133 5.43 -44.45 14.33
C GLU A 133 4.32 -44.80 13.34
N ALA A 134 3.78 -43.81 12.62
CA ALA A 134 2.76 -44.03 11.59
C ALA A 134 3.30 -44.82 10.39
N VAL A 135 4.54 -44.58 9.97
CA VAL A 135 5.22 -45.32 8.88
C VAL A 135 5.59 -46.74 9.31
N ASN A 136 6.08 -46.95 10.54
CA ASN A 136 6.33 -48.31 11.07
C ASN A 136 5.03 -49.11 11.21
N ALA A 137 3.95 -48.49 11.71
CA ALA A 137 2.63 -49.12 11.75
C ALA A 137 2.06 -49.40 10.35
N ALA A 138 2.37 -48.57 9.34
CA ALA A 138 2.02 -48.84 7.94
C ALA A 138 2.85 -49.98 7.33
N ALA A 139 4.14 -50.08 7.65
CA ALA A 139 5.02 -51.15 7.22
C ALA A 139 4.65 -52.50 7.87
N ASP A 140 4.30 -52.52 9.17
CA ASP A 140 3.81 -53.72 9.86
C ASP A 140 2.46 -54.19 9.32
N ARG A 141 1.57 -53.25 8.94
CA ARG A 141 0.32 -53.57 8.24
C ARG A 141 0.55 -54.12 6.84
N ALA A 142 1.51 -53.56 6.09
CA ALA A 142 1.90 -54.08 4.77
C ALA A 142 2.52 -55.48 4.87
N LYS A 143 3.32 -55.75 5.91
CA LYS A 143 3.91 -57.07 6.17
C LYS A 143 2.87 -58.09 6.61
N MET A 144 1.90 -57.71 7.45
CA MET A 144 0.73 -58.55 7.78
C MET A 144 -0.12 -58.83 6.54
N ALA A 145 -0.34 -57.85 5.66
CA ALA A 145 -1.08 -58.04 4.41
C ALA A 145 -0.35 -58.99 3.44
N GLU A 146 0.98 -58.88 3.32
CA GLU A 146 1.80 -59.82 2.53
C GLU A 146 1.76 -61.24 3.11
N GLN A 147 1.83 -61.37 4.44
CA GLN A 147 1.80 -62.66 5.13
C GLN A 147 0.42 -63.33 5.06
N ASN A 148 -0.67 -62.57 5.22
CA ASN A 148 -2.04 -63.03 5.01
C ASN A 148 -2.31 -63.42 3.55
N ALA A 149 -1.71 -62.71 2.58
CA ALA A 149 -1.79 -63.07 1.16
C ALA A 149 -1.00 -64.36 0.85
N LYS A 150 0.18 -64.56 1.45
CA LYS A 150 0.97 -65.81 1.36
C LYS A 150 0.27 -66.99 2.03
N GLU A 151 -0.33 -66.79 3.20
CA GLU A 151 -1.12 -67.81 3.90
C GLU A 151 -2.39 -68.17 3.12
N SER A 152 -3.11 -67.19 2.57
CA SER A 152 -4.27 -67.42 1.70
C SER A 152 -3.90 -68.13 0.40
N ALA A 153 -2.75 -67.80 -0.21
CA ALA A 153 -2.24 -68.51 -1.40
C ALA A 153 -1.81 -69.95 -1.08
N THR A 154 -1.25 -70.19 0.11
CA THR A 154 -0.86 -71.54 0.56
C THR A 154 -2.09 -72.39 0.89
N GLU A 155 -3.13 -71.82 1.50
CA GLU A 155 -4.38 -72.51 1.82
C GLU A 155 -5.21 -72.78 0.55
N ALA A 156 -5.25 -71.85 -0.41
CA ALA A 156 -5.81 -72.07 -1.75
C ALA A 156 -5.05 -73.19 -2.50
N GLY A 157 -3.73 -73.29 -2.31
CA GLY A 157 -2.91 -74.39 -2.82
C GLY A 157 -3.26 -75.75 -2.22
N LYS A 158 -3.58 -75.82 -0.92
CA LYS A 158 -4.05 -77.06 -0.26
C LYS A 158 -5.43 -77.50 -0.74
N HIS A 159 -6.36 -76.57 -0.92
CA HIS A 159 -7.70 -76.87 -1.45
C HIS A 159 -7.65 -77.29 -2.92
N ALA A 160 -6.77 -76.71 -3.74
CA ALA A 160 -6.53 -77.14 -5.12
C ALA A 160 -5.88 -78.53 -5.20
N ALA A 161 -4.95 -78.87 -4.31
CA ALA A 161 -4.35 -80.19 -4.22
C ALA A 161 -5.37 -81.26 -3.78
N SER A 162 -6.20 -80.96 -2.78
CA SER A 162 -7.29 -81.83 -2.33
C SER A 162 -8.35 -82.05 -3.42
N ALA A 163 -8.73 -81.02 -4.18
CA ALA A 163 -9.63 -81.15 -5.32
C ALA A 163 -9.04 -82.03 -6.45
N SER A 164 -7.72 -81.96 -6.66
CA SER A 164 -7.01 -82.79 -7.64
C SER A 164 -6.93 -84.26 -7.19
N GLU A 165 -6.68 -84.54 -5.91
CA GLU A 165 -6.69 -85.90 -5.35
C GLU A 165 -8.09 -86.52 -5.33
N SER A 166 -9.13 -85.74 -5.01
CA SER A 166 -10.53 -86.18 -5.10
C SER A 166 -10.96 -86.43 -6.55
N ALA A 167 -10.51 -85.64 -7.52
CA ALA A 167 -10.76 -85.87 -8.95
C ALA A 167 -10.09 -87.16 -9.45
N VAL A 168 -8.84 -87.43 -9.06
CA VAL A 168 -8.14 -88.69 -9.39
C VAL A 168 -8.83 -89.90 -8.75
N THR A 169 -9.35 -89.76 -7.54
CA THR A 169 -10.09 -90.84 -6.85
C THR A 169 -11.44 -91.11 -7.53
N ALA A 170 -12.18 -90.06 -7.93
CA ALA A 170 -13.43 -90.20 -8.67
C ALA A 170 -13.25 -90.82 -10.07
N GLU A 171 -12.17 -90.47 -10.79
CA GLU A 171 -11.82 -91.06 -12.09
C GLU A 171 -11.49 -92.56 -11.93
N LYS A 172 -10.76 -92.93 -10.87
CA LYS A 172 -10.43 -94.33 -10.57
C LYS A 172 -11.66 -95.17 -10.18
N THR A 173 -12.59 -94.60 -9.42
CA THR A 173 -13.87 -95.26 -9.07
C THR A 173 -14.76 -95.43 -10.31
N LYS A 174 -14.75 -94.47 -11.25
CA LYS A 174 -15.44 -94.58 -12.54
C LYS A 174 -14.86 -95.71 -13.40
N GLU A 175 -13.53 -95.83 -13.47
CA GLU A 175 -12.85 -96.91 -14.20
C GLU A 175 -13.09 -98.29 -13.57
N ASP A 176 -13.05 -98.42 -12.24
CA ASP A 176 -13.33 -99.68 -11.54
C ASP A 176 -14.81 -100.10 -11.64
N ALA A 177 -15.75 -99.14 -11.67
CA ALA A 177 -17.16 -99.41 -11.92
C ALA A 177 -17.40 -99.89 -13.36
N LEU A 178 -16.77 -99.25 -14.35
CA LEU A 178 -16.83 -99.67 -15.76
C LEU A 178 -16.20 -101.06 -15.98
N ARG A 179 -15.11 -101.37 -15.28
CA ARG A 179 -14.46 -102.69 -15.29
C ARG A 179 -15.35 -103.79 -14.70
N LYS A 180 -15.96 -103.57 -13.53
CA LYS A 180 -16.92 -104.52 -12.92
C LYS A 180 -18.16 -104.76 -13.77
N VAL A 181 -18.66 -103.73 -14.46
CA VAL A 181 -19.78 -103.88 -15.43
C VAL A 181 -19.35 -104.69 -16.66
N GLY A 182 -18.11 -104.53 -17.13
CA GLY A 182 -17.54 -105.34 -18.20
C GLY A 182 -17.35 -106.82 -17.82
N GLU A 183 -16.85 -107.08 -16.61
CA GLU A 183 -16.66 -108.44 -16.05
C GLU A 183 -18.02 -109.15 -15.88
N LYS A 184 -19.04 -108.48 -15.31
CA LYS A 184 -20.42 -109.00 -15.19
C LYS A 184 -21.10 -109.28 -16.53
N LYS A 185 -20.81 -108.46 -17.56
CA LYS A 185 -21.34 -108.68 -18.93
C LYS A 185 -20.74 -109.93 -19.58
N GLN A 186 -19.46 -110.21 -19.33
CA GLN A 186 -18.78 -111.42 -19.83
C GLN A 186 -19.28 -112.67 -19.11
N GLU A 187 -19.45 -112.62 -17.78
CA GLU A 187 -20.05 -113.70 -16.98
C GLU A 187 -21.49 -114.03 -17.41
N ALA A 188 -22.29 -113.01 -17.77
CA ALA A 188 -23.65 -113.21 -18.28
C ALA A 188 -23.66 -113.85 -19.69
N ILE A 189 -22.69 -113.52 -20.55
CA ILE A 189 -22.56 -114.14 -21.88
C ILE A 189 -22.11 -115.61 -21.76
N GLU A 190 -21.17 -115.92 -20.86
CA GLU A 190 -20.70 -117.29 -20.61
C GLU A 190 -21.77 -118.15 -19.91
N ALA A 191 -22.61 -117.56 -19.05
CA ALA A 191 -23.75 -118.23 -18.42
C ALA A 191 -24.87 -118.56 -19.43
N ILE A 192 -25.17 -117.66 -20.36
CA ILE A 192 -26.16 -117.88 -21.43
C ILE A 192 -25.66 -118.95 -22.42
N GLN A 193 -24.36 -118.97 -22.73
CA GLN A 193 -23.76 -119.92 -23.68
C GLN A 193 -23.60 -121.35 -23.10
N ASN A 194 -23.44 -121.50 -21.78
CA ASN A 194 -23.46 -122.81 -21.10
C ASN A 194 -24.88 -123.37 -20.87
N GLN A 195 -25.90 -122.51 -20.91
CA GLN A 195 -27.31 -122.92 -20.73
C GLN A 195 -27.99 -123.33 -22.05
N GLU A 196 -27.35 -123.08 -23.20
CA GLU A 196 -27.80 -123.49 -24.55
C GLU A 196 -27.29 -124.88 -24.99
N GLU A 197 -26.21 -125.42 -24.41
CA GLU A 197 -25.61 -126.71 -24.85
C GLU A 197 -25.95 -127.93 -23.97
N THR A 198 -26.68 -127.78 -22.85
CA THR A 198 -27.05 -128.92 -21.99
C THR A 198 -28.56 -129.15 -21.93
N SER A 199 -29.04 -129.82 -22.99
CA SER A 199 -30.22 -130.70 -23.01
C SER A 199 -31.61 -130.06 -23.14
N VAL A 200 -32.16 -130.09 -24.37
CA VAL A 200 -33.43 -130.81 -24.62
C VAL A 200 -33.32 -131.64 -25.90
N GLY A 201 -32.82 -132.87 -25.74
CA GLY A 201 -33.20 -134.03 -26.52
C GLY A 201 -33.81 -135.07 -25.58
N ASN A 202 -35.15 -135.13 -25.57
CA ASN A 202 -36.02 -136.16 -24.99
C ASN A 202 -36.13 -136.21 -23.44
N LEU A 203 -37.21 -135.67 -22.87
CA LEU A 203 -38.56 -136.26 -22.67
C LEU A 203 -38.69 -137.11 -21.38
N THR A 204 -39.57 -136.59 -20.51
CA THR A 204 -40.43 -137.30 -19.52
C THR A 204 -39.73 -137.89 -18.28
N THR A 205 -39.62 -137.07 -17.21
CA THR A 205 -40.19 -137.29 -15.85
C THR A 205 -39.49 -136.40 -14.80
N HIS A 206 -39.76 -135.07 -14.73
CA HIS A 206 -39.18 -134.25 -13.65
C HIS A 206 -39.88 -132.89 -13.32
N THR A 207 -41.21 -132.84 -13.22
CA THR A 207 -41.94 -131.56 -13.00
C THR A 207 -41.69 -130.87 -11.65
N ASP A 208 -41.32 -131.59 -10.58
CA ASP A 208 -41.10 -130.95 -9.25
C ASP A 208 -39.70 -130.33 -9.08
N GLY A 209 -38.70 -130.86 -9.79
CA GLY A 209 -37.31 -130.38 -9.71
C GLY A 209 -37.08 -129.06 -10.44
N GLU A 210 -37.79 -128.83 -11.54
CA GLU A 210 -37.73 -127.58 -12.30
C GLU A 210 -38.40 -126.43 -11.56
N ILE A 211 -39.51 -126.66 -10.86
CA ILE A 211 -40.16 -125.66 -9.99
C ILE A 211 -39.20 -125.25 -8.87
N GLN A 212 -38.50 -126.21 -8.25
CA GLN A 212 -37.56 -125.92 -7.18
C GLN A 212 -36.31 -125.17 -7.69
N ARG A 213 -35.87 -125.46 -8.92
CA ARG A 213 -34.79 -124.71 -9.58
C ARG A 213 -35.18 -123.27 -9.91
N ILE A 214 -36.40 -123.06 -10.43
CA ILE A 214 -36.95 -121.73 -10.72
C ILE A 214 -37.15 -120.93 -9.42
N GLN A 215 -37.65 -121.57 -8.36
CA GLN A 215 -37.81 -120.94 -7.04
C GLN A 215 -36.45 -120.52 -6.45
N ASN A 216 -35.43 -121.36 -6.55
CA ASN A 216 -34.07 -121.04 -6.11
C ASN A 216 -33.46 -119.88 -6.92
N GLN A 217 -33.58 -119.89 -8.25
CA GLN A 217 -33.12 -118.79 -9.11
C GLN A 217 -33.87 -117.48 -8.82
N THR A 218 -35.17 -117.54 -8.56
CA THR A 218 -35.96 -116.36 -8.21
C THR A 218 -35.54 -115.79 -6.86
N ALA A 219 -35.23 -116.66 -5.89
CA ALA A 219 -34.73 -116.24 -4.58
C ALA A 219 -33.32 -115.62 -4.67
N GLU A 220 -32.43 -116.18 -5.49
CA GLU A 220 -31.11 -115.62 -5.78
C GLU A 220 -31.21 -114.26 -6.48
N SER A 221 -31.98 -114.14 -7.56
CA SER A 221 -32.18 -112.85 -8.25
C SER A 221 -32.84 -111.80 -7.36
N LYS A 222 -33.73 -112.22 -6.44
CA LYS A 222 -34.31 -111.32 -5.45
C LYS A 222 -33.25 -110.83 -4.46
N GLY A 223 -32.40 -111.71 -3.95
CA GLY A 223 -31.29 -111.33 -3.08
C GLY A 223 -30.27 -110.40 -3.75
N GLU A 224 -29.96 -110.64 -5.03
CA GLU A 224 -29.10 -109.75 -5.82
C GLU A 224 -29.73 -108.38 -6.06
N LEU A 225 -31.04 -108.34 -6.31
CA LEU A 225 -31.79 -107.09 -6.47
C LEU A 225 -31.84 -106.31 -5.15
N GLU A 226 -32.12 -106.99 -4.03
CA GLU A 226 -32.09 -106.40 -2.68
C GLU A 226 -30.70 -105.83 -2.37
N GLN A 227 -29.63 -106.56 -2.67
CA GLN A 227 -28.25 -106.07 -2.48
C GLN A 227 -27.92 -104.88 -3.40
N THR A 228 -28.43 -104.85 -4.62
CA THR A 228 -28.25 -103.72 -5.55
C THR A 228 -28.97 -102.47 -5.05
N ILE A 229 -30.17 -102.62 -4.49
CA ILE A 229 -30.92 -101.52 -3.87
C ILE A 229 -30.17 -100.98 -2.64
N ILE A 230 -29.60 -101.85 -1.82
CA ILE A 230 -28.76 -101.45 -0.68
C ILE A 230 -27.55 -100.64 -1.15
N ASN A 231 -26.84 -101.13 -2.17
CA ASN A 231 -25.67 -100.43 -2.71
C ASN A 231 -26.06 -99.07 -3.34
N ALA A 232 -27.21 -98.99 -4.02
CA ALA A 232 -27.72 -97.74 -4.58
C ALA A 232 -28.06 -96.73 -3.48
N GLY A 233 -28.64 -97.17 -2.36
CA GLY A 233 -28.91 -96.33 -1.19
C GLY A 233 -27.63 -95.79 -0.55
N VAL A 234 -26.59 -96.62 -0.41
CA VAL A 234 -25.27 -96.16 0.08
C VAL A 234 -24.68 -95.10 -0.86
N SER A 235 -24.76 -95.30 -2.18
CA SER A 235 -24.29 -94.30 -3.15
C SER A 235 -25.12 -93.02 -3.17
N GLU A 236 -26.41 -93.08 -2.83
CA GLU A 236 -27.27 -91.90 -2.65
C GLU A 236 -26.81 -91.07 -1.44
N GLU A 237 -26.53 -91.72 -0.30
CA GLU A 237 -25.98 -91.07 0.89
C GLU A 237 -24.60 -90.44 0.62
N GLU A 238 -23.70 -91.15 -0.06
CA GLU A 238 -22.38 -90.62 -0.45
C GLU A 238 -22.48 -89.42 -1.42
N LEU A 239 -23.48 -89.43 -2.30
CA LEU A 239 -23.74 -88.32 -3.23
C LEU A 239 -24.27 -87.10 -2.48
N ASP A 240 -25.17 -87.30 -1.52
CA ASP A 240 -25.70 -86.22 -0.68
C ASP A 240 -24.60 -85.56 0.17
N GLU A 241 -23.69 -86.34 0.77
CA GLU A 241 -22.51 -85.80 1.47
C GLU A 241 -21.60 -84.99 0.54
N SER A 242 -21.41 -85.46 -0.69
CA SER A 242 -20.63 -84.74 -1.71
C SER A 242 -21.28 -83.42 -2.12
N ILE A 243 -22.62 -83.39 -2.27
CA ILE A 243 -23.39 -82.18 -2.57
C ILE A 243 -23.29 -81.19 -1.41
N GLN A 244 -23.41 -81.66 -0.17
CA GLN A 244 -23.29 -80.81 1.02
C GLN A 244 -21.89 -80.19 1.11
N THR A 245 -20.84 -80.99 0.88
CA THR A 245 -19.45 -80.51 0.85
C THR A 245 -19.23 -79.46 -0.25
N ALA A 246 -19.80 -79.65 -1.44
CA ALA A 246 -19.72 -78.67 -2.52
C ALA A 246 -20.45 -77.36 -2.16
N SER A 247 -21.59 -77.45 -1.47
CA SER A 247 -22.35 -76.29 -0.99
C SER A 247 -21.58 -75.48 0.05
N ASP A 248 -20.95 -76.15 1.01
CA ASP A 248 -20.12 -75.52 2.04
C ASP A 248 -18.88 -74.85 1.42
N THR A 249 -18.26 -75.51 0.44
CA THR A 249 -17.13 -74.96 -0.33
C THR A 249 -17.53 -73.72 -1.12
N LYS A 250 -18.69 -73.73 -1.76
CA LYS A 250 -19.23 -72.54 -2.46
C LYS A 250 -19.43 -71.38 -1.49
N THR A 251 -19.99 -71.64 -0.32
CA THR A 251 -20.19 -70.62 0.72
C THR A 251 -18.87 -70.02 1.20
N ALA A 252 -17.84 -70.84 1.36
CA ALA A 252 -16.49 -70.37 1.69
C ALA A 252 -15.87 -69.53 0.58
N LEU A 253 -16.06 -69.94 -0.69
CA LEU A 253 -15.59 -69.18 -1.86
C LEU A 253 -16.28 -67.82 -1.97
N ASP A 254 -17.61 -67.76 -1.77
CA ASP A 254 -18.38 -66.51 -1.80
C ASP A 254 -17.88 -65.52 -0.73
N LYS A 255 -17.58 -66.00 0.49
CA LYS A 255 -16.96 -65.17 1.54
C LYS A 255 -15.56 -64.68 1.16
N SER A 256 -14.76 -65.51 0.50
CA SER A 256 -13.42 -65.14 0.04
C SER A 256 -13.46 -64.06 -1.05
N VAL A 257 -14.40 -64.18 -2.00
CA VAL A 257 -14.64 -63.17 -3.04
C VAL A 257 -15.06 -61.83 -2.43
N GLU A 258 -15.91 -61.87 -1.40
CA GLU A 258 -16.34 -60.68 -0.66
C GLU A 258 -15.17 -59.96 0.01
N LEU A 259 -14.30 -60.71 0.70
CA LEU A 259 -13.09 -60.17 1.32
C LEU A 259 -12.13 -59.58 0.28
N ALA A 260 -11.95 -60.24 -0.87
CA ALA A 260 -11.12 -59.74 -1.96
C ALA A 260 -11.66 -58.42 -2.54
N ARG A 261 -12.99 -58.27 -2.62
CA ARG A 261 -13.63 -57.01 -3.05
C ARG A 261 -13.42 -55.88 -2.05
N THR A 262 -13.50 -56.16 -0.75
CA THR A 262 -13.19 -55.18 0.29
C THR A 262 -11.73 -54.75 0.22
N ALA A 263 -10.80 -55.70 0.13
CA ALA A 263 -9.37 -55.42 0.00
C ALA A 263 -9.06 -54.57 -1.24
N LYS A 264 -9.72 -54.83 -2.37
CA LYS A 264 -9.60 -53.98 -3.58
C LYS A 264 -10.04 -52.55 -3.32
N THR A 265 -11.17 -52.36 -2.63
CA THR A 265 -11.71 -51.03 -2.33
C THR A 265 -10.78 -50.25 -1.40
N GLU A 266 -10.19 -50.92 -0.41
CA GLU A 266 -9.19 -50.34 0.49
C GLU A 266 -7.91 -49.97 -0.27
N LEU A 267 -7.45 -50.83 -1.18
CA LEU A 267 -6.31 -50.55 -2.04
C LEU A 267 -6.54 -49.33 -2.94
N ASP A 268 -7.70 -49.26 -3.62
CA ASP A 268 -8.07 -48.15 -4.48
C ASP A 268 -8.10 -46.81 -3.69
N THR A 269 -8.64 -46.85 -2.45
CA THR A 269 -8.64 -45.69 -1.55
C THR A 269 -7.22 -45.27 -1.15
N SER A 270 -6.34 -46.24 -0.87
CA SER A 270 -4.95 -45.99 -0.51
C SER A 270 -4.17 -45.40 -1.69
N THR A 271 -4.39 -45.90 -2.91
CA THR A 271 -3.82 -45.36 -4.14
C THR A 271 -4.28 -43.92 -4.40
N GLN A 272 -5.56 -43.61 -4.17
CA GLN A 272 -6.07 -42.25 -4.28
C GLN A 272 -5.34 -41.31 -3.31
N LYS A 273 -5.26 -41.67 -2.02
CA LYS A 273 -4.56 -40.88 -0.99
C LYS A 273 -3.08 -40.68 -1.32
N ALA A 274 -2.42 -41.70 -1.87
CA ALA A 274 -1.03 -41.58 -2.33
C ALA A 274 -0.89 -40.56 -3.47
N GLY A 275 -1.86 -40.49 -4.40
CA GLY A 275 -1.91 -39.49 -5.46
C GLY A 275 -2.13 -38.06 -4.94
N GLU A 276 -3.00 -37.90 -3.94
CA GLU A 276 -3.21 -36.62 -3.25
C GLU A 276 -1.93 -36.16 -2.54
N ALA A 277 -1.28 -37.06 -1.80
CA ALA A 277 -0.02 -36.79 -1.12
C ALA A 277 1.11 -36.42 -2.10
N LYS A 278 1.20 -37.11 -3.25
CA LYS A 278 2.16 -36.77 -4.32
C LYS A 278 1.91 -35.36 -4.85
N THR A 279 0.65 -35.00 -5.09
CA THR A 279 0.29 -33.66 -5.61
C THR A 279 0.65 -32.56 -4.59
N ALA A 280 0.43 -32.80 -3.30
CA ALA A 280 0.84 -31.90 -2.24
C ALA A 280 2.37 -31.76 -2.16
N LEU A 281 3.11 -32.86 -2.30
CA LEU A 281 4.57 -32.85 -2.32
C LEU A 281 5.13 -32.08 -3.52
N ASP A 282 4.56 -32.26 -4.71
CA ASP A 282 4.95 -31.53 -5.92
C ASP A 282 4.72 -30.02 -5.75
N GLY A 283 3.61 -29.62 -5.09
CA GLY A 283 3.33 -28.22 -4.76
C GLY A 283 4.34 -27.62 -3.77
N SER A 284 4.69 -28.36 -2.72
CA SER A 284 5.72 -27.96 -1.76
C SER A 284 7.10 -27.83 -2.42
N ALA A 285 7.47 -28.76 -3.29
CA ALA A 285 8.73 -28.72 -4.03
C ALA A 285 8.83 -27.49 -4.95
N LYS A 286 7.72 -27.14 -5.63
CA LYS A 286 7.66 -25.92 -6.44
C LYS A 286 7.84 -24.66 -5.60
N THR A 287 7.14 -24.58 -4.47
CA THR A 287 7.25 -23.45 -3.53
C THR A 287 8.66 -23.30 -2.98
N ALA A 288 9.33 -24.43 -2.66
CA ALA A 288 10.72 -24.42 -2.22
C ALA A 288 11.68 -23.89 -3.30
N GLY A 289 11.45 -24.23 -4.57
CA GLY A 289 12.20 -23.66 -5.71
C GLY A 289 12.04 -22.14 -5.84
N GLU A 290 10.80 -21.65 -5.77
CA GLU A 290 10.50 -20.20 -5.81
C GLU A 290 11.15 -19.45 -4.61
N MET A 291 11.16 -20.06 -3.42
CA MET A 291 11.85 -19.52 -2.26
C MET A 291 13.37 -19.50 -2.44
N GLN A 292 13.95 -20.52 -3.07
CA GLN A 292 15.40 -20.57 -3.37
C GLN A 292 15.82 -19.45 -4.33
N GLU A 293 15.01 -19.16 -5.35
CA GLU A 293 15.26 -18.05 -6.29
C GLU A 293 15.20 -16.70 -5.57
N THR A 294 14.19 -16.51 -4.70
CA THR A 294 14.03 -15.30 -3.88
C THR A 294 15.20 -15.10 -2.93
N LEU A 295 15.63 -16.17 -2.25
CA LEU A 295 16.80 -16.14 -1.37
C LEU A 295 18.07 -15.79 -2.15
N SER A 296 18.25 -16.37 -3.33
CA SER A 296 19.40 -16.08 -4.20
C SER A 296 19.43 -14.62 -4.65
N ALA A 297 18.28 -14.02 -4.94
CA ALA A 297 18.18 -12.59 -5.26
C ALA A 297 18.52 -11.72 -4.04
N THR A 298 18.05 -12.10 -2.86
CA THR A 298 18.32 -11.39 -1.60
C THR A 298 19.82 -11.41 -1.26
N VAL A 299 20.48 -12.57 -1.42
CA VAL A 299 21.93 -12.70 -1.20
C VAL A 299 22.72 -11.80 -2.16
N LYS A 300 22.30 -11.68 -3.43
CA LYS A 300 22.94 -10.76 -4.39
C LYS A 300 22.79 -9.29 -3.96
N GLN A 301 21.61 -8.90 -3.47
CA GLN A 301 21.39 -7.55 -2.95
C GLN A 301 22.24 -7.25 -1.72
N ALA A 302 22.35 -8.22 -0.80
CA ALA A 302 23.21 -8.09 0.37
C ALA A 302 24.69 -7.90 -0.02
N GLY A 303 25.20 -8.64 -1.02
CA GLY A 303 26.56 -8.45 -1.52
C GLY A 303 26.81 -7.09 -2.18
N ALA A 304 25.82 -6.56 -2.91
CA ALA A 304 25.90 -5.21 -3.49
C ALA A 304 25.92 -4.13 -2.39
N LEU A 305 25.10 -4.31 -1.34
CA LEU A 305 25.08 -3.41 -0.19
C LEU A 305 26.38 -3.44 0.60
N ASP A 306 26.96 -4.63 0.81
CA ASP A 306 28.27 -4.80 1.48
C ASP A 306 29.39 -4.08 0.71
N THR A 307 29.39 -4.19 -0.63
CA THR A 307 30.33 -3.46 -1.50
C THR A 307 30.18 -1.95 -1.35
N SER A 308 28.94 -1.43 -1.45
CA SER A 308 28.66 -0.01 -1.32
C SER A 308 29.00 0.54 0.07
N LEU A 309 28.73 -0.23 1.13
CA LEU A 309 29.09 0.14 2.49
C LEU A 309 30.61 0.21 2.66
N GLY A 310 31.36 -0.70 2.03
CA GLY A 310 32.82 -0.67 1.98
C GLY A 310 33.36 0.62 1.36
N GLU A 311 32.80 1.04 0.22
CA GLU A 311 33.17 2.29 -0.48
C GLU A 311 32.88 3.55 0.37
N GLU A 312 31.73 3.58 1.06
CA GLU A 312 31.37 4.68 1.96
C GLU A 312 32.28 4.74 3.20
N ILE A 313 32.67 3.58 3.75
CA ILE A 313 33.64 3.51 4.86
C ILE A 313 35.01 4.03 4.41
N GLU A 314 35.46 3.67 3.21
CA GLU A 314 36.72 4.18 2.64
C GLU A 314 36.67 5.70 2.46
N THR A 315 35.57 6.21 1.89
CA THR A 315 35.33 7.65 1.72
C THR A 315 35.30 8.38 3.07
N GLY A 316 34.59 7.85 4.07
CA GLY A 316 34.54 8.41 5.42
C GLY A 316 35.91 8.41 6.11
N THR A 317 36.72 7.38 5.87
CA THR A 317 38.10 7.30 6.38
C THR A 317 39.01 8.34 5.72
N GLN A 318 38.85 8.57 4.42
CA GLN A 318 39.57 9.62 3.70
C GLN A 318 39.17 11.01 4.22
N LEU A 319 37.87 11.30 4.34
CA LEU A 319 37.36 12.56 4.89
C LEU A 319 37.89 12.83 6.30
N LYS A 320 37.95 11.81 7.17
CA LYS A 320 38.54 11.94 8.50
C LYS A 320 40.02 12.37 8.42
N THR A 321 40.78 11.79 7.50
CA THR A 321 42.19 12.12 7.30
C THR A 321 42.36 13.55 6.80
N ASP A 322 41.53 13.95 5.83
CA ASP A 322 41.53 15.31 5.28
C ASP A 322 41.13 16.35 6.34
N LEU A 323 40.17 16.03 7.21
CA LEU A 323 39.76 16.89 8.31
C LEU A 323 40.89 17.08 9.33
N ILE A 324 41.62 16.02 9.65
CA ILE A 324 42.80 16.09 10.53
C ILE A 324 43.87 16.99 9.89
N ALA A 325 44.20 16.77 8.62
CA ALA A 325 45.19 17.58 7.90
C ALA A 325 44.78 19.06 7.81
N SER A 326 43.50 19.33 7.51
CA SER A 326 42.94 20.67 7.46
C SER A 326 42.94 21.35 8.84
N GLY A 327 42.58 20.61 9.90
CA GLY A 327 42.64 21.08 11.28
C GLY A 327 44.07 21.42 11.72
N GLU A 328 45.04 20.56 11.42
CA GLU A 328 46.47 20.82 11.69
C GLU A 328 46.96 22.06 10.94
N LYS A 329 46.56 22.21 9.67
CA LYS A 329 46.88 23.39 8.85
C LYS A 329 46.27 24.65 9.44
N ALA A 330 45.00 24.62 9.84
CA ALA A 330 44.34 25.76 10.49
C ALA A 330 45.02 26.15 11.80
N VAL A 331 45.43 25.17 12.63
CA VAL A 331 46.20 25.44 13.86
C VAL A 331 47.55 26.07 13.55
N GLN A 332 48.25 25.61 12.50
CA GLN A 332 49.52 26.17 12.07
C GLN A 332 49.37 27.60 11.53
N ASP A 333 48.31 27.86 10.76
CA ASP A 333 48.00 29.19 10.23
C ASP A 333 47.65 30.16 11.36
N ILE A 334 46.86 29.72 12.35
CA ILE A 334 46.56 30.50 13.57
C ILE A 334 47.83 30.81 14.37
N ARG A 335 48.75 29.84 14.55
CA ARG A 335 50.03 30.07 15.24
C ARG A 335 50.92 31.06 14.49
N THR A 336 50.91 31.01 13.17
CA THR A 336 51.69 31.90 12.30
C THR A 336 51.12 33.31 12.36
N ALA A 337 49.80 33.47 12.16
CA ALA A 337 49.09 34.74 12.31
C ALA A 337 49.22 35.32 13.73
N GLY A 338 49.19 34.46 14.75
CA GLY A 338 49.43 34.83 16.14
C GLY A 338 50.84 35.35 16.39
N SER A 339 51.85 34.74 15.77
CA SER A 339 53.24 35.21 15.85
C SER A 339 53.44 36.55 15.11
N GLU A 340 52.78 36.73 13.96
CA GLU A 340 52.77 38.02 13.24
C GLU A 340 52.06 39.11 14.04
N GLN A 341 50.92 38.81 14.66
CA GLN A 341 50.21 39.72 15.57
C GLN A 341 51.05 40.06 16.79
N LEU A 342 51.78 39.10 17.37
CA LEU A 342 52.68 39.37 18.50
C LEU A 342 53.84 40.29 18.09
N GLY A 343 54.40 40.10 16.90
CA GLY A 343 55.42 40.99 16.32
C GLY A 343 54.88 42.40 16.05
N LYS A 344 53.64 42.51 15.54
CA LYS A 344 52.93 43.78 15.38
C LYS A 344 52.64 44.44 16.73
N MET A 345 52.22 43.69 17.74
CA MET A 345 51.99 44.20 19.10
C MET A 345 53.29 44.67 19.79
N GLN A 346 54.44 44.08 19.48
CA GLN A 346 55.73 44.57 19.93
C GLN A 346 56.11 45.91 19.28
N ALA A 347 55.80 46.10 17.99
CA ALA A 347 55.97 47.39 17.31
C ALA A 347 54.96 48.45 17.80
N VAL A 348 53.70 48.05 18.05
CA VAL A 348 52.66 48.92 18.61
C VAL A 348 52.96 49.26 20.08
N ALA A 349 53.71 48.44 20.83
CA ALA A 349 54.16 48.80 22.18
C ALA A 349 55.17 49.98 22.19
N GLU A 350 55.92 50.17 21.10
CA GLU A 350 56.77 51.35 20.90
C GLU A 350 55.93 52.58 20.48
N GLU A 351 54.81 52.39 19.76
CA GLU A 351 53.82 53.45 19.46
C GLU A 351 52.88 53.80 20.63
N PHE A 352 52.55 52.87 21.53
CA PHE A 352 51.70 53.10 22.73
C PHE A 352 52.34 54.06 23.74
N THR A 353 53.63 54.35 23.61
CA THR A 353 54.28 55.42 24.38
C THR A 353 53.89 56.81 23.84
N ALA A 354 53.57 56.94 22.55
CA ALA A 354 53.04 58.15 21.92
C ALA A 354 51.50 58.25 22.02
N ASP A 355 50.75 57.15 21.90
CA ASP A 355 49.29 57.15 22.00
C ASP A 355 48.75 57.48 23.40
N ARG A 356 49.55 57.31 24.46
CA ARG A 356 49.15 57.69 25.83
C ARG A 356 48.81 59.17 25.99
N GLU A 357 49.36 60.05 25.15
CA GLU A 357 49.00 61.47 25.11
C GLU A 357 47.70 61.73 24.34
N GLN A 358 47.39 60.92 23.31
CA GLN A 358 46.15 61.03 22.53
C GLN A 358 44.93 60.40 23.26
N ILE A 359 45.15 59.35 24.06
CA ILE A 359 44.12 58.65 24.86
C ILE A 359 43.57 59.54 25.99
N ALA A 360 44.33 60.51 26.49
CA ALA A 360 43.83 61.47 27.48
C ALA A 360 42.71 62.36 26.92
N THR A 361 42.80 62.72 25.64
CA THR A 361 41.84 63.56 24.92
C THR A 361 40.59 62.76 24.53
N ASN A 362 40.75 61.56 23.98
CA ASN A 362 39.62 60.75 23.52
C ASN A 362 38.78 60.16 24.68
N LYS A 363 39.31 60.13 25.90
CA LYS A 363 38.61 59.66 27.11
C LYS A 363 37.56 60.65 27.62
N GLU A 364 37.72 61.95 27.34
CA GLU A 364 36.72 62.99 27.62
C GLU A 364 35.54 62.92 26.63
N ASP A 365 35.81 62.57 25.37
CA ASP A 365 34.78 62.50 24.31
C ASP A 365 33.92 61.22 24.36
N ILE A 366 34.50 60.08 24.74
CA ILE A 366 33.79 58.79 24.81
C ILE A 366 32.88 58.68 26.05
N GLY A 367 33.21 59.38 27.15
CA GLY A 367 32.38 59.41 28.37
C GLY A 367 30.98 60.01 28.14
N SER A 368 30.81 60.80 27.08
CA SER A 368 29.57 61.50 26.74
C SER A 368 28.65 60.71 25.79
N LEU A 369 29.11 59.60 25.20
CA LEU A 369 28.38 58.84 24.18
C LEU A 369 27.90 57.44 24.65
N GLN A 370 28.27 57.03 25.86
CA GLN A 370 28.00 55.69 26.37
C GLN A 370 26.79 55.60 27.33
N GLU A 371 26.19 56.74 27.72
CA GLU A 371 25.02 56.77 28.62
C GLU A 371 23.65 56.74 27.88
N ASP A 372 23.61 56.96 26.55
CA ASP A 372 22.35 57.18 25.80
C ASP A 372 21.94 56.08 24.80
N LEU A 373 22.74 55.01 24.62
CA LEU A 373 22.50 54.03 23.53
C LEU A 373 22.00 52.64 23.97
N SER A 374 21.36 52.52 25.15
CA SER A 374 20.99 51.19 25.68
C SER A 374 19.54 50.74 25.47
N ASN A 375 18.59 51.53 24.94
CA ASN A 375 17.23 50.99 24.72
C ASN A 375 16.38 51.75 23.67
N LYS A 376 15.85 50.97 22.72
CA LYS A 376 14.71 51.20 21.80
C LYS A 376 15.00 51.92 20.47
N ILE A 377 14.89 51.17 19.37
CA ILE A 377 13.79 51.21 18.37
C ILE A 377 14.12 50.14 17.32
N THR A 378 13.42 49.02 17.33
CA THR A 378 13.47 48.04 16.23
C THR A 378 12.22 48.25 15.39
N LYS A 379 12.39 48.94 14.25
CA LYS A 379 11.31 49.24 13.30
C LYS A 379 10.85 47.94 12.64
N PHE A 380 9.69 47.43 13.03
CA PHE A 380 9.03 46.35 12.31
C PHE A 380 7.53 46.62 12.24
N TYR A 381 6.99 46.69 11.04
CA TYR A 381 5.57 46.44 10.82
C TYR A 381 5.37 44.94 10.72
N ALA A 382 4.58 44.38 11.63
CA ALA A 382 4.07 43.03 11.50
C ALA A 382 2.89 43.04 10.52
N SER A 383 3.05 42.38 9.36
CA SER A 383 1.92 42.03 8.49
C SER A 383 1.14 40.90 9.15
N ASN A 384 0.27 41.21 10.12
CA ASN A 384 -0.57 40.21 10.80
C ASN A 384 -1.88 39.91 10.05
N GLN A 385 -2.08 40.49 8.86
CA GLN A 385 -3.26 40.30 8.03
C GLN A 385 -3.02 39.39 6.81
N GLY A 386 -1.80 38.85 6.64
CA GLY A 386 -1.46 38.03 5.48
C GLY A 386 -1.46 38.83 4.16
N GLU A 387 -1.13 40.13 4.21
CA GLU A 387 -1.11 40.98 3.03
C GLU A 387 -0.03 40.53 2.04
N THR A 388 -0.46 40.25 0.81
CA THR A 388 0.39 39.78 -0.30
C THR A 388 0.94 40.92 -1.15
N HIS A 389 0.75 42.17 -0.72
CA HIS A 389 1.10 43.39 -1.45
C HIS A 389 1.54 44.47 -0.46
N LEU A 390 2.81 44.82 -0.48
CA LEU A 390 3.46 45.79 0.41
C LEU A 390 3.86 46.99 -0.43
N ALA A 391 3.23 48.14 -0.25
CA ALA A 391 3.44 49.32 -1.10
C ALA A 391 4.61 50.23 -0.66
N ASP A 392 5.24 49.90 0.46
CA ASP A 392 6.22 50.71 1.18
C ASP A 392 7.54 49.97 1.44
N SER A 393 7.89 49.01 0.60
CA SER A 393 9.11 48.19 0.70
C SER A 393 10.40 48.97 0.40
N ASP A 394 11.56 48.51 0.88
CA ASP A 394 12.84 49.26 0.80
C ASP A 394 14.04 48.47 0.22
N ASN A 395 13.79 47.46 -0.62
CA ASN A 395 14.83 46.53 -1.11
C ASN A 395 15.63 45.78 -0.01
N GLY A 396 15.15 45.79 1.23
CA GLY A 396 15.84 45.18 2.37
C GLY A 396 15.36 43.77 2.69
N LYS A 397 16.10 43.08 3.57
CA LYS A 397 15.81 41.69 3.97
C LYS A 397 14.47 41.55 4.71
N ILE A 398 13.77 40.46 4.46
CA ILE A 398 12.59 40.09 5.26
C ILE A 398 13.07 39.54 6.60
N MET A 399 12.54 40.06 7.70
CA MET A 399 12.89 39.69 9.07
C MET A 399 11.75 38.92 9.72
N ASP A 400 12.06 37.89 10.52
CA ASP A 400 11.06 37.17 11.34
C ASP A 400 9.84 36.65 10.53
N MET A 401 10.13 35.86 9.50
CA MET A 401 9.10 35.27 8.65
C MET A 401 8.49 34.01 9.28
N MET A 402 7.17 33.95 9.27
CA MET A 402 6.34 32.81 9.61
C MET A 402 5.51 32.41 8.39
N LEU A 403 5.58 31.15 7.99
CA LEU A 403 4.77 30.60 6.92
C LEU A 403 3.74 29.63 7.50
N TYR A 404 2.46 29.96 7.38
CA TYR A 404 1.35 29.15 7.90
C TYR A 404 0.73 28.25 6.85
N GLY A 405 0.37 27.04 7.28
CA GLY A 405 -0.50 26.14 6.58
C GLY A 405 -1.95 26.62 6.54
N ARG A 406 -2.73 25.93 5.71
CA ARG A 406 -4.18 26.03 5.60
C ARG A 406 -4.69 24.65 5.23
N SER A 407 -5.86 24.28 5.73
CA SER A 407 -6.58 23.14 5.20
C SER A 407 -8.03 23.49 4.97
N GLU A 408 -8.59 22.89 3.93
CA GLU A 408 -9.99 23.03 3.57
C GLU A 408 -10.56 21.69 3.17
N GLN A 409 -11.80 21.49 3.57
CA GLN A 409 -12.62 20.41 3.08
C GLN A 409 -13.87 21.02 2.48
N LYS A 410 -14.16 20.63 1.24
CA LYS A 410 -15.39 21.07 0.60
C LYS A 410 -16.57 20.36 1.26
N GLN A 411 -17.60 21.11 1.62
CA GLN A 411 -18.84 20.56 2.16
C GLN A 411 -19.96 20.79 1.14
N TYR A 412 -20.82 19.80 0.99
CA TYR A 412 -22.01 19.89 0.15
C TYR A 412 -23.23 19.64 1.01
N SER A 413 -24.30 20.38 0.73
CA SER A 413 -25.53 20.28 1.52
C SER A 413 -26.38 19.05 1.19
N GLY A 414 -26.09 18.37 0.08
CA GLY A 414 -26.90 17.27 -0.44
C GLY A 414 -28.19 17.72 -1.10
N LYS A 415 -28.32 19.00 -1.47
CA LYS A 415 -29.54 19.58 -2.04
C LYS A 415 -29.78 19.17 -3.50
N ASN A 416 -28.73 18.78 -4.22
CA ASN A 416 -28.87 18.34 -5.60
C ASN A 416 -29.45 16.91 -5.64
N LEU A 417 -30.61 16.77 -6.29
CA LEU A 417 -31.35 15.52 -6.49
C LEU A 417 -31.04 14.84 -7.83
N ALA A 418 -30.33 15.51 -8.74
CA ALA A 418 -30.03 15.00 -10.07
C ALA A 418 -28.73 14.17 -10.08
N HIS A 419 -28.85 12.85 -10.10
CA HIS A 419 -27.71 11.92 -10.01
C HIS A 419 -26.82 11.83 -11.26
N GLY A 420 -27.15 12.53 -12.34
CA GLY A 420 -26.32 12.59 -13.56
C GLY A 420 -26.27 11.31 -14.40
N LYS A 421 -26.64 10.15 -13.84
CA LYS A 421 -26.71 8.87 -14.56
C LYS A 421 -27.71 8.92 -15.71
N ASN A 422 -27.24 8.56 -16.91
CA ASN A 422 -28.12 8.39 -18.06
C ASN A 422 -28.95 7.10 -17.93
N GLU A 423 -30.25 7.25 -18.02
CA GLU A 423 -31.27 6.19 -18.01
C GLU A 423 -32.03 6.14 -19.32
N ASN A 424 -31.55 6.84 -20.35
CA ASN A 424 -32.02 6.82 -21.73
C ASN A 424 -33.44 7.37 -21.91
N TYR A 425 -33.86 8.28 -21.04
CA TYR A 425 -35.16 8.94 -21.17
C TYR A 425 -35.12 10.09 -22.19
N TYR A 426 -36.21 10.23 -22.95
CA TYR A 426 -36.43 11.34 -23.86
C TYR A 426 -37.75 12.03 -23.57
N ILE A 427 -37.83 13.30 -23.96
CA ILE A 427 -39.07 14.07 -23.95
C ILE A 427 -39.37 14.48 -25.39
N ASP A 428 -40.50 13.98 -25.90
CA ASP A 428 -40.97 14.24 -27.25
C ASP A 428 -41.39 15.71 -27.40
N ASN A 429 -41.01 16.28 -28.54
CA ASN A 429 -41.17 17.69 -28.80
C ASN A 429 -42.58 18.11 -29.24
N ASP A 430 -43.43 17.20 -29.67
CA ASP A 430 -44.69 17.59 -30.30
C ASP A 430 -45.90 16.99 -29.60
N THR A 431 -45.70 16.00 -28.73
CA THR A 431 -46.79 15.16 -28.23
C THR A 431 -46.98 15.16 -26.71
N SER A 432 -46.17 15.92 -25.94
CA SER A 432 -46.16 15.87 -24.46
C SER A 432 -45.99 14.44 -23.93
N LEU A 433 -45.14 13.67 -24.62
CA LEU A 433 -44.82 12.30 -24.29
C LEU A 433 -43.40 12.20 -23.75
N CYS A 434 -43.23 11.38 -22.72
CA CYS A 434 -41.94 11.00 -22.19
C CYS A 434 -41.75 9.51 -22.43
N GLY A 435 -40.59 9.13 -22.94
CA GLY A 435 -40.31 7.77 -23.37
C GLY A 435 -38.89 7.34 -23.08
N PHE A 436 -38.57 6.11 -23.45
CA PHE A 436 -37.24 5.51 -23.31
C PHE A 436 -36.68 5.18 -24.69
N ASN A 437 -35.41 5.53 -24.94
CA ASN A 437 -34.69 5.21 -26.17
C ASN A 437 -33.19 5.13 -25.91
N ASN A 438 -32.56 4.01 -26.26
CA ASN A 438 -31.13 3.73 -26.06
C ASN A 438 -30.16 4.80 -26.62
N ASN A 439 -30.63 5.65 -27.54
CA ASN A 439 -29.82 6.70 -28.16
C ASN A 439 -30.04 8.08 -27.54
N ASP A 440 -30.88 8.18 -26.52
CA ASP A 440 -31.19 9.43 -25.83
C ASP A 440 -30.49 9.54 -24.47
N ILE A 441 -30.48 10.77 -23.96
CA ILE A 441 -29.77 11.14 -22.73
C ILE A 441 -30.77 11.76 -21.75
N GLY A 442 -31.20 10.99 -20.76
CA GLY A 442 -32.11 11.50 -19.75
C GLY A 442 -32.16 10.64 -18.50
N MET A 443 -32.59 11.24 -17.39
CA MET A 443 -32.71 10.62 -16.07
C MET A 443 -34.12 10.79 -15.50
N ALA A 444 -34.51 9.91 -14.58
CA ALA A 444 -35.69 10.09 -13.75
C ALA A 444 -35.29 10.41 -12.30
N ILE A 445 -36.02 11.32 -11.66
CA ILE A 445 -35.79 11.72 -10.27
C ILE A 445 -37.11 11.54 -9.53
N ASP A 446 -37.09 10.92 -8.35
CA ASP A 446 -38.27 10.82 -7.49
C ASP A 446 -38.58 12.20 -6.89
N VAL A 447 -39.80 12.68 -7.14
CA VAL A 447 -40.32 13.95 -6.65
C VAL A 447 -41.67 13.79 -5.94
N SER A 448 -42.07 12.55 -5.62
CA SER A 448 -43.38 12.19 -5.06
C SER A 448 -43.74 12.93 -3.76
N ASN A 449 -42.74 13.37 -3.00
CA ASN A 449 -42.90 14.12 -1.75
C ASN A 449 -42.60 15.63 -1.89
N LEU A 450 -42.49 16.14 -3.11
CA LEU A 450 -42.12 17.52 -3.40
C LEU A 450 -43.25 18.23 -4.14
N THR A 451 -43.54 19.47 -3.73
CA THR A 451 -44.55 20.31 -4.39
C THR A 451 -43.97 21.15 -5.53
N SER A 452 -42.66 21.42 -5.49
CA SER A 452 -41.97 22.17 -6.54
C SER A 452 -40.48 21.94 -6.46
N VAL A 453 -39.83 21.91 -7.62
CA VAL A 453 -38.37 21.84 -7.73
C VAL A 453 -37.87 22.92 -8.67
N THR A 454 -36.68 23.43 -8.37
CA THR A 454 -35.93 24.32 -9.26
C THR A 454 -34.82 23.53 -9.93
N ILE A 455 -34.72 23.71 -11.25
CA ILE A 455 -33.72 23.06 -12.08
C ILE A 455 -32.78 24.12 -12.62
N SER A 456 -31.48 23.89 -12.49
CA SER A 456 -30.42 24.74 -13.01
C SER A 456 -29.35 23.90 -13.72
N THR A 457 -28.48 24.57 -14.49
CA THR A 457 -27.35 23.95 -15.18
C THR A 457 -26.13 24.87 -15.13
N ARG A 458 -24.94 24.29 -14.94
CA ARG A 458 -23.68 25.06 -14.95
C ARG A 458 -23.10 25.32 -16.35
N SER A 459 -23.66 24.68 -17.39
CA SER A 459 -23.25 24.91 -18.78
C SER A 459 -24.45 25.00 -19.73
N ILE A 460 -24.20 25.51 -20.94
CA ILE A 460 -25.21 25.58 -22.01
C ILE A 460 -25.55 24.16 -22.45
N GLN A 461 -26.85 23.88 -22.56
CA GLN A 461 -27.39 22.56 -22.87
C GLN A 461 -28.08 22.61 -24.24
N ASP A 462 -27.55 21.94 -25.26
CA ASP A 462 -28.17 21.91 -26.60
C ASP A 462 -29.61 21.36 -26.55
N ARG A 463 -29.81 20.39 -25.66
CA ARG A 463 -31.11 19.85 -25.27
C ARG A 463 -31.27 20.09 -23.78
N TYR A 464 -32.37 20.71 -23.36
CA TYR A 464 -32.69 20.95 -21.96
C TYR A 464 -34.21 20.96 -21.75
N ARG A 465 -34.74 19.77 -21.49
CA ARG A 465 -36.19 19.51 -21.41
C ARG A 465 -36.51 18.78 -20.13
N ILE A 466 -37.64 19.13 -19.54
CA ILE A 466 -38.12 18.53 -18.29
C ILE A 466 -39.60 18.22 -18.38
N GLY A 467 -40.00 17.11 -17.79
CA GLY A 467 -41.41 16.68 -17.75
C GLY A 467 -41.71 15.89 -16.49
N CYS A 468 -42.87 16.13 -15.89
CA CYS A 468 -43.34 15.36 -14.73
C CYS A 468 -44.22 14.18 -15.20
N VAL A 469 -44.07 13.03 -14.54
CA VAL A 469 -44.82 11.79 -14.83
C VAL A 469 -45.20 11.05 -13.56
N ASP A 470 -46.32 10.32 -13.60
CA ASP A 470 -46.74 9.47 -12.48
C ASP A 470 -46.00 8.14 -12.45
N THR A 471 -45.53 7.68 -13.62
CA THR A 471 -44.79 6.42 -13.79
C THR A 471 -43.63 6.62 -14.74
N VAL A 472 -42.49 6.01 -14.45
CA VAL A 472 -41.31 6.09 -15.33
C VAL A 472 -41.60 5.41 -16.68
N PRO A 473 -41.23 6.02 -17.82
CA PRO A 473 -41.42 5.41 -19.14
C PRO A 473 -40.63 4.11 -19.28
N THR A 474 -41.07 3.20 -20.16
CA THR A 474 -40.30 2.01 -20.54
C THR A 474 -40.17 1.91 -22.05
N LYS A 475 -39.31 1.01 -22.53
CA LYS A 475 -39.12 0.78 -23.98
C LYS A 475 -40.42 0.40 -24.70
N GLU A 476 -41.33 -0.26 -24.00
CA GLU A 476 -42.59 -0.76 -24.55
C GLU A 476 -43.78 0.17 -24.23
N ASN A 477 -43.60 1.13 -23.31
CA ASN A 477 -44.66 2.00 -22.83
C ASN A 477 -44.18 3.46 -22.68
N VAL A 478 -44.60 4.30 -23.62
CA VAL A 478 -44.42 5.76 -23.59
C VAL A 478 -45.56 6.34 -22.74
N VAL A 479 -45.23 7.30 -21.87
CA VAL A 479 -46.20 7.92 -20.95
C VAL A 479 -46.45 9.37 -21.31
N THR A 480 -47.65 9.87 -20.99
CA THR A 480 -47.93 11.31 -21.07
C THR A 480 -47.18 12.02 -19.94
N CYS A 481 -46.54 13.13 -20.26
CA CYS A 481 -45.82 13.92 -19.29
C CYS A 481 -46.19 15.39 -19.36
N TYR A 482 -46.16 16.04 -18.19
CA TYR A 482 -46.40 17.46 -18.06
C TYR A 482 -45.10 18.22 -18.24
N ASN A 483 -44.91 18.86 -19.40
CA ASN A 483 -43.66 19.47 -19.81
C ASN A 483 -43.85 20.95 -20.24
N GLU A 484 -43.91 21.86 -19.28
CA GLU A 484 -44.25 23.26 -19.61
C GLU A 484 -43.11 24.13 -20.16
N LYS A 485 -41.84 23.73 -20.00
CA LYS A 485 -40.70 24.61 -20.31
C LYS A 485 -39.59 23.89 -21.05
N ARG A 486 -39.30 24.35 -22.26
CA ARG A 486 -38.11 23.99 -23.04
C ARG A 486 -37.06 25.08 -22.95
N LYS A 487 -35.83 24.67 -22.75
CA LYS A 487 -34.68 25.54 -22.56
C LYS A 487 -33.47 25.11 -23.38
N ASP A 488 -33.71 24.34 -24.45
CA ASP A 488 -32.71 23.95 -25.45
C ASP A 488 -31.88 25.17 -25.88
N GLY A 489 -30.56 25.02 -25.92
CA GLY A 489 -29.60 26.07 -26.27
C GLY A 489 -29.35 27.13 -25.19
N THR A 490 -29.87 26.94 -23.97
CA THR A 490 -29.71 27.91 -22.86
C THR A 490 -28.98 27.30 -21.66
N LYS A 491 -28.71 28.15 -20.66
CA LYS A 491 -28.25 27.75 -19.31
C LYS A 491 -29.16 28.30 -18.20
N ASP A 492 -30.39 28.67 -18.57
CA ASP A 492 -31.33 29.32 -17.67
C ASP A 492 -31.86 28.34 -16.62
N SER A 493 -32.00 28.79 -15.38
CA SER A 493 -32.75 28.03 -14.39
C SER A 493 -34.26 28.26 -14.51
N TYR A 494 -35.06 27.30 -14.06
CA TYR A 494 -36.50 27.45 -13.93
C TYR A 494 -37.09 26.49 -12.91
N THR A 495 -38.24 26.88 -12.36
CA THR A 495 -39.02 26.07 -11.42
C THR A 495 -40.21 25.44 -12.15
N ILE A 496 -40.51 24.20 -11.76
CA ILE A 496 -41.69 23.43 -12.20
C ILE A 496 -42.47 22.96 -10.96
N ASP A 497 -43.80 22.96 -11.09
CA ASP A 497 -44.70 22.36 -10.11
C ASP A 497 -44.65 20.83 -10.29
N THR A 498 -44.37 20.12 -9.20
CA THR A 498 -44.31 18.64 -9.17
C THR A 498 -45.46 18.04 -8.39
N THR A 499 -46.42 18.86 -7.95
CA THR A 499 -47.61 18.42 -7.22
C THR A 499 -48.34 17.36 -8.03
N ASP A 500 -48.78 16.31 -7.34
CA ASP A 500 -49.47 15.14 -7.90
C ASP A 500 -48.65 14.22 -8.83
N TYR A 501 -47.36 14.49 -9.06
CA TYR A 501 -46.48 13.63 -9.87
C TYR A 501 -45.45 12.88 -9.02
N ASN A 502 -45.12 11.64 -9.41
CA ASN A 502 -44.13 10.83 -8.70
C ASN A 502 -42.69 11.06 -9.20
N TYR A 503 -42.50 11.34 -10.49
CA TYR A 503 -41.18 11.42 -11.10
C TYR A 503 -41.01 12.66 -11.97
N LEU A 504 -39.80 13.21 -11.95
CA LEU A 504 -39.32 14.23 -12.85
C LEU A 504 -38.37 13.60 -13.87
N ILE A 505 -38.71 13.68 -15.14
CA ILE A 505 -37.83 13.30 -16.25
C ILE A 505 -37.02 14.51 -16.68
N VAL A 506 -35.70 14.37 -16.71
CA VAL A 506 -34.78 15.38 -17.23
C VAL A 506 -34.08 14.83 -18.46
N ASN A 507 -34.27 15.47 -19.61
CA ASN A 507 -33.62 15.14 -20.87
C ASN A 507 -32.69 16.28 -21.27
N ALA A 508 -31.40 16.10 -21.00
CA ALA A 508 -30.38 17.12 -21.18
C ALA A 508 -29.13 16.57 -21.87
N THR A 509 -28.37 17.43 -22.55
CA THR A 509 -27.13 17.02 -23.25
C THR A 509 -26.03 16.58 -22.28
N LYS A 510 -25.89 17.27 -21.13
CA LYS A 510 -24.91 16.98 -20.07
C LYS A 510 -25.63 16.86 -18.73
N LEU A 511 -25.96 15.63 -18.36
CA LEU A 511 -26.74 15.32 -17.16
C LEU A 511 -25.98 15.65 -15.88
N GLU A 512 -24.67 15.50 -15.87
CA GLU A 512 -23.78 15.83 -14.77
C GLU A 512 -23.72 17.33 -14.43
N ASP A 513 -24.13 18.19 -15.37
CA ASP A 513 -24.18 19.64 -15.17
C ASP A 513 -25.52 20.12 -14.61
N ILE A 514 -26.52 19.23 -14.53
CA ILE A 514 -27.85 19.55 -14.02
C ILE A 514 -27.84 19.51 -12.49
N GLN A 515 -28.49 20.50 -11.90
CA GLN A 515 -28.89 20.49 -10.49
C GLN A 515 -30.42 20.59 -10.40
N VAL A 516 -31.01 19.69 -9.63
CA VAL A 516 -32.44 19.75 -9.26
C VAL A 516 -32.49 19.89 -7.75
N GLU A 517 -33.13 20.93 -7.26
CA GLU A 517 -33.19 21.22 -5.83
C GLU A 517 -34.60 21.61 -5.40
N LYS A 518 -34.93 21.33 -4.14
CA LYS A 518 -36.20 21.74 -3.54
C LYS A 518 -36.22 23.26 -3.37
N GLY A 519 -37.30 23.91 -3.82
CA GLY A 519 -37.52 25.34 -3.64
C GLY A 519 -37.81 26.06 -4.95
N SER A 520 -37.93 27.38 -4.87
CA SER A 520 -38.32 28.26 -5.98
C SER A 520 -37.18 29.10 -6.55
N GLU A 521 -35.96 28.94 -6.03
CA GLU A 521 -34.79 29.70 -6.46
C GLU A 521 -33.63 28.74 -6.72
N ALA A 522 -32.86 29.04 -7.77
CA ALA A 522 -31.67 28.28 -8.10
C ALA A 522 -30.51 28.74 -7.22
N THR A 523 -29.83 27.80 -6.59
CA THR A 523 -28.63 28.09 -5.80
C THR A 523 -27.36 27.72 -6.57
N SER A 524 -26.20 28.02 -5.98
CA SER A 524 -24.92 27.60 -6.56
C SER A 524 -24.86 26.08 -6.71
N TYR A 525 -24.36 25.66 -7.88
CA TYR A 525 -24.24 24.24 -8.24
C TYR A 525 -23.39 23.47 -7.22
N GLU A 526 -23.88 22.30 -6.80
CA GLU A 526 -23.15 21.23 -6.13
C GLU A 526 -23.41 19.88 -6.84
N PRO A 527 -22.44 18.95 -6.81
CA PRO A 527 -22.66 17.61 -7.34
C PRO A 527 -23.70 16.84 -6.51
N TYR A 528 -24.32 15.82 -7.12
CA TYR A 528 -25.20 14.90 -6.40
C TYR A 528 -24.41 14.08 -5.37
N THR A 529 -24.81 14.19 -4.10
CA THR A 529 -24.25 13.43 -2.97
C THR A 529 -25.27 12.48 -2.36
N GLY A 530 -26.14 11.89 -3.18
CA GLY A 530 -27.13 10.92 -2.69
C GLY A 530 -28.31 11.54 -1.95
N GLY A 531 -28.50 12.85 -2.05
CA GLY A 531 -29.49 13.59 -1.25
C GLY A 531 -29.06 13.85 0.20
N ILE A 532 -27.82 13.50 0.58
CA ILE A 532 -27.29 13.70 1.94
C ILE A 532 -26.10 14.66 1.95
N PRO A 533 -25.94 15.49 3.00
CA PRO A 533 -24.77 16.35 3.16
C PRO A 533 -23.46 15.55 3.10
N SER A 534 -22.41 16.15 2.56
CA SER A 534 -21.06 15.58 2.53
C SER A 534 -20.07 16.48 3.25
N PRO A 535 -19.00 15.92 3.86
CA PRO A 535 -18.52 14.55 3.75
C PRO A 535 -19.40 13.52 4.48
N ASN A 536 -19.58 12.35 3.87
CA ASN A 536 -20.23 11.19 4.47
C ASN A 536 -19.62 9.88 3.90
N PRO A 537 -19.92 8.70 4.46
CA PRO A 537 -19.42 7.42 3.99
C PRO A 537 -19.52 7.16 2.47
N ASP A 538 -20.63 7.55 1.86
CA ASP A 538 -20.91 7.31 0.44
C ASP A 538 -20.29 8.39 -0.46
N TYR A 539 -20.04 9.59 0.11
CA TYR A 539 -19.50 10.75 -0.61
C TYR A 539 -18.39 11.45 0.21
N PRO A 540 -17.22 10.80 0.40
CA PRO A 540 -16.09 11.42 1.10
C PRO A 540 -15.57 12.65 0.34
N GLN A 541 -15.14 13.67 1.08
CA GLN A 541 -14.57 14.89 0.55
C GLN A 541 -13.09 14.99 0.93
N GLU A 542 -12.25 15.20 -0.08
CA GLU A 542 -10.81 15.40 0.11
C GLU A 542 -10.55 16.57 1.05
N ILE A 543 -9.62 16.36 2.00
CA ILE A 543 -9.04 17.45 2.78
C ILE A 543 -7.79 17.92 2.03
N LYS A 544 -7.85 19.15 1.53
CA LYS A 544 -6.71 19.81 0.91
C LYS A 544 -5.90 20.52 1.98
N SER A 545 -4.59 20.56 1.81
CA SER A 545 -3.65 21.27 2.69
C SER A 545 -2.64 22.10 1.89
N VAL A 546 -1.80 22.88 2.56
CA VAL A 546 -0.67 23.54 1.92
C VAL A 546 0.45 22.51 1.72
N VAL A 547 0.58 21.97 0.52
CA VAL A 547 1.55 20.94 0.14
C VAL A 547 2.70 21.55 -0.68
N ASN A 548 3.94 21.29 -0.26
CA ASN A 548 5.16 21.75 -0.90
C ASN A 548 5.17 23.26 -1.24
N PRO A 549 4.93 24.15 -0.24
CA PRO A 549 4.76 25.56 -0.50
C PRO A 549 5.99 26.20 -1.15
N VAL A 550 5.74 27.07 -2.12
CA VAL A 550 6.70 27.92 -2.79
C VAL A 550 6.43 29.36 -2.38
N VAL A 551 7.33 29.92 -1.57
CA VAL A 551 7.35 31.35 -1.27
C VAL A 551 7.88 32.07 -2.52
N LYS A 552 7.04 32.93 -3.10
CA LYS A 552 7.34 33.74 -4.29
C LYS A 552 7.26 35.22 -3.93
N VAL A 553 8.40 35.89 -4.04
CA VAL A 553 8.55 37.34 -3.82
C VAL A 553 8.82 38.01 -5.16
N VAL A 554 7.97 38.95 -5.57
CA VAL A 554 8.09 39.68 -6.85
C VAL A 554 7.91 41.18 -6.64
N GLY A 555 8.45 42.00 -7.56
CA GLY A 555 8.26 43.45 -7.53
C GLY A 555 6.85 43.90 -7.96
N LYS A 556 6.71 45.16 -8.36
CA LYS A 556 5.45 45.72 -8.93
C LYS A 556 4.90 44.90 -10.09
N ASN A 557 5.80 44.49 -10.98
CA ASN A 557 5.45 43.68 -12.13
C ASN A 557 5.27 42.22 -11.70
N VAL A 558 4.04 41.74 -11.71
CA VAL A 558 3.70 40.38 -11.26
C VAL A 558 3.85 39.33 -12.37
N TYR A 559 4.16 39.74 -13.60
CA TYR A 559 4.24 38.84 -14.75
C TYR A 559 5.52 38.99 -15.58
N ASN A 560 6.18 37.87 -15.85
CA ASN A 560 7.38 37.83 -16.68
C ASN A 560 7.05 37.69 -18.18
N PHE A 561 6.98 38.81 -18.88
CA PHE A 561 6.80 38.83 -20.34
C PHE A 561 7.97 38.20 -21.12
N GLY A 562 9.16 38.09 -20.52
CA GLY A 562 10.33 37.44 -21.12
C GLY A 562 10.15 35.95 -21.40
N ARG A 563 9.14 35.31 -20.78
CA ARG A 563 8.72 33.94 -21.09
C ARG A 563 8.29 33.77 -22.56
N HIS A 564 7.88 34.86 -23.20
CA HIS A 564 7.47 34.91 -24.61
C HIS A 564 8.59 35.43 -25.53
N LYS A 565 9.86 35.19 -25.21
CA LYS A 565 10.97 35.67 -26.05
C LYS A 565 10.87 35.10 -27.47
N GLY A 566 10.98 35.97 -28.47
CA GLY A 566 10.83 35.56 -29.86
C GLY A 566 10.54 36.73 -30.80
N ASP A 567 10.48 36.41 -32.10
CA ASP A 567 10.10 37.32 -33.17
C ASP A 567 8.71 36.92 -33.69
N TYR A 568 7.79 37.87 -33.66
CA TYR A 568 6.38 37.67 -33.99
C TYR A 568 6.00 38.55 -35.17
N ALA A 569 5.56 37.93 -36.26
CA ALA A 569 5.11 38.64 -37.44
C ALA A 569 3.65 39.08 -37.28
N PHE A 570 3.34 40.30 -37.73
CA PHE A 570 1.95 40.75 -37.88
C PHE A 570 1.42 40.24 -39.24
N PRO A 571 0.41 39.35 -39.27
CA PRO A 571 -0.06 38.76 -40.52
C PRO A 571 -0.44 39.80 -41.56
N GLY A 572 0.05 39.63 -42.80
CA GLY A 572 -0.27 40.54 -43.92
C GLY A 572 0.45 41.88 -43.90
N SER A 573 1.51 42.05 -43.09
CA SER A 573 2.24 43.32 -42.99
C SER A 573 3.77 43.13 -42.97
N SER A 574 4.53 44.22 -43.07
CA SER A 574 5.99 44.20 -42.85
C SER A 574 6.38 44.42 -41.39
N ALA A 575 5.40 44.60 -40.49
CA ALA A 575 5.65 44.81 -39.08
C ALA A 575 6.00 43.51 -38.36
N THR A 576 6.90 43.61 -37.39
CA THR A 576 7.26 42.55 -36.45
C THR A 576 7.32 43.08 -35.03
N ALA A 577 6.96 42.25 -34.06
CA ALA A 577 7.18 42.47 -32.64
C ALA A 577 8.26 41.49 -32.15
N LYS A 578 9.32 42.01 -31.54
CA LYS A 578 10.39 41.23 -30.93
C LYS A 578 10.29 41.35 -29.42
N VAL A 579 10.13 40.23 -28.73
CA VAL A 579 10.14 40.14 -27.27
C VAL A 579 11.54 39.70 -26.83
N SER A 580 12.20 40.49 -25.98
CA SER A 580 13.52 40.17 -25.42
C SER A 580 13.42 39.35 -24.13
N GLU A 581 14.55 38.82 -23.65
CA GLU A 581 14.60 38.01 -22.43
C GLU A 581 14.16 38.75 -21.17
N ASN A 582 14.38 40.07 -21.10
CA ASN A 582 13.89 40.93 -20.02
C ASN A 582 12.40 41.34 -20.19
N GLY A 583 11.69 40.77 -21.16
CA GLY A 583 10.29 41.03 -21.45
C GLY A 583 9.99 42.31 -22.22
N SER A 584 10.99 43.12 -22.59
CA SER A 584 10.75 44.32 -23.41
C SER A 584 10.31 43.96 -24.83
N ILE A 585 9.38 44.73 -25.38
CA ILE A 585 8.79 44.48 -26.70
C ILE A 585 9.22 45.59 -27.64
N THR A 586 9.89 45.22 -28.74
CA THR A 586 10.31 46.13 -29.82
C THR A 586 9.49 45.88 -31.07
N ILE A 587 8.81 46.90 -31.58
CA ILE A 587 8.00 46.84 -32.78
C ILE A 587 8.70 47.57 -33.91
N LYS A 588 8.85 46.94 -35.07
CA LYS A 588 9.46 47.54 -36.28
C LYS A 588 8.66 47.19 -37.52
N GLY A 589 8.52 48.14 -38.45
CA GLY A 589 7.93 47.93 -39.78
C GLY A 589 6.60 48.66 -39.97
N SER A 590 5.86 48.31 -41.01
CA SER A 590 4.67 49.06 -41.42
C SER A 590 3.44 48.17 -41.59
N VAL A 591 2.28 48.70 -41.23
CA VAL A 591 0.95 48.08 -41.44
C VAL A 591 0.08 49.02 -42.27
N THR A 592 -0.79 48.46 -43.10
CA THR A 592 -1.72 49.22 -43.96
C THR A 592 -3.10 49.43 -43.31
N ASP A 593 -3.39 48.73 -42.22
CA ASP A 593 -4.62 48.82 -41.42
C ASP A 593 -4.35 48.22 -40.02
N TYR A 594 -5.39 48.03 -39.21
CA TYR A 594 -5.36 47.26 -37.96
C TYR A 594 -4.61 45.94 -38.14
N ALA A 595 -3.68 45.66 -37.22
CA ALA A 595 -2.95 44.40 -37.19
C ALA A 595 -2.71 43.93 -35.77
N SER A 596 -2.75 42.63 -35.54
CA SER A 596 -2.45 42.01 -34.25
C SER A 596 -1.47 40.86 -34.39
N ALA A 597 -0.52 40.75 -33.47
CA ALA A 597 0.36 39.61 -33.33
C ALA A 597 0.10 38.93 -31.98
N ASN A 598 -0.22 37.63 -31.99
CA ASN A 598 -0.25 36.81 -30.78
C ASN A 598 1.20 36.55 -30.36
N ILE A 599 1.57 37.03 -29.17
CA ILE A 599 2.92 36.84 -28.63
C ILE A 599 3.02 35.63 -27.69
N GLY A 600 1.90 35.02 -27.31
CA GLY A 600 1.88 33.75 -26.60
C GLY A 600 0.69 33.58 -25.65
N GLU A 601 0.58 32.38 -25.07
CA GLU A 601 -0.39 32.05 -24.03
C GLU A 601 0.33 31.74 -22.72
N PHE A 602 -0.29 32.09 -21.59
CA PHE A 602 0.23 31.78 -20.27
C PHE A 602 -0.85 31.28 -19.33
N LEU A 603 -0.44 30.45 -18.37
CA LEU A 603 -1.24 30.09 -17.22
C LEU A 603 -1.05 31.16 -16.15
N VAL A 604 -2.15 31.72 -15.63
CA VAL A 604 -2.11 32.67 -14.51
C VAL A 604 -1.52 31.96 -13.29
N ASP A 605 -0.34 32.38 -12.85
CA ASP A 605 0.43 31.79 -11.74
C ASP A 605 0.54 32.71 -10.51
N PHE A 606 -0.22 33.81 -10.50
CA PHE A 606 -0.35 34.75 -9.40
C PHE A 606 -1.77 34.71 -8.80
N PRO A 607 -2.01 35.25 -7.59
CA PRO A 607 -3.29 35.13 -6.89
C PRO A 607 -4.50 35.66 -7.67
N ASP A 608 -5.69 35.17 -7.35
CA ASP A 608 -6.94 35.69 -7.92
C ASP A 608 -7.11 37.17 -7.57
N GLY A 609 -7.53 37.98 -8.55
CA GLY A 609 -7.77 39.39 -8.29
C GLY A 609 -7.96 40.26 -9.53
N GLU A 610 -8.11 41.56 -9.26
CA GLU A 610 -8.12 42.61 -10.26
C GLU A 610 -6.70 43.16 -10.44
N TYR A 611 -6.30 43.32 -11.70
CA TYR A 611 -4.96 43.74 -12.11
C TYR A 611 -5.04 44.83 -13.16
N TYR A 612 -3.93 45.54 -13.34
CA TYR A 612 -3.79 46.61 -14.31
C TYR A 612 -2.59 46.35 -15.21
N MET A 613 -2.69 46.75 -16.48
CA MET A 613 -1.64 46.60 -17.46
C MET A 613 -1.24 47.96 -18.04
N ASN A 614 0.07 48.21 -18.16
CA ASN A 614 0.52 49.46 -18.78
C ASN A 614 0.38 49.43 -20.31
N THR A 615 0.26 50.61 -20.90
CA THR A 615 0.36 50.82 -22.35
C THR A 615 1.74 51.33 -22.75
N PRO A 616 2.17 51.10 -24.00
CA PRO A 616 3.21 51.91 -24.62
C PRO A 616 2.84 53.41 -24.56
N LYS A 617 3.84 54.29 -24.55
CA LYS A 617 3.67 55.74 -24.75
C LYS A 617 3.33 56.07 -26.22
N ASN A 618 2.43 55.31 -26.84
CA ASN A 618 1.92 55.49 -28.18
C ASN A 618 0.47 54.97 -28.21
N ASN A 619 -0.50 55.87 -28.35
CA ASN A 619 -1.92 55.54 -28.29
C ASN A 619 -2.42 54.60 -29.41
N ASN A 620 -1.61 54.39 -30.45
CA ASN A 620 -1.92 53.50 -31.57
C ASN A 620 -1.42 52.06 -31.34
N VAL A 621 -0.73 51.79 -30.23
CA VAL A 621 -0.24 50.46 -29.86
C VAL A 621 -0.81 50.08 -28.51
N ILE A 622 -1.39 48.89 -28.43
CA ILE A 622 -1.90 48.34 -27.18
C ILE A 622 -1.37 46.93 -26.97
N LEU A 623 -1.23 46.57 -25.71
CA LEU A 623 -1.29 45.18 -25.29
C LEU A 623 -2.73 44.79 -25.00
N GLN A 624 -3.10 43.59 -25.44
CA GLN A 624 -4.40 42.99 -25.21
C GLN A 624 -4.22 41.61 -24.59
N THR A 625 -5.05 41.31 -23.58
CA THR A 625 -5.20 39.96 -23.03
C THR A 625 -6.57 39.40 -23.33
N ILE A 626 -6.64 38.14 -23.74
CA ILE A 626 -7.89 37.40 -23.97
C ILE A 626 -7.87 36.14 -23.11
N GLY A 627 -8.90 35.92 -22.28
CA GLY A 627 -8.94 34.82 -21.31
C GLY A 627 -8.63 35.26 -19.87
N GLY A 628 -8.25 34.33 -19.00
CA GLY A 628 -7.96 34.61 -17.59
C GLY A 628 -9.18 34.77 -16.67
N ASP A 629 -10.37 34.39 -17.16
CA ASP A 629 -11.73 34.51 -16.55
C ASP A 629 -12.52 35.80 -16.83
N GLY A 630 -12.10 36.61 -17.82
CA GLY A 630 -12.88 37.75 -18.33
C GLY A 630 -12.93 37.87 -19.87
N ALA A 631 -13.65 38.88 -20.36
CA ALA A 631 -13.68 39.27 -21.79
C ALA A 631 -12.33 39.88 -22.22
N SER A 632 -12.13 40.15 -23.51
CA SER A 632 -10.88 40.76 -24.00
C SER A 632 -10.59 42.11 -23.34
N PHE A 633 -9.44 42.26 -22.68
CA PHE A 633 -9.00 43.51 -22.06
C PHE A 633 -7.89 44.17 -22.87
N GLN A 634 -7.93 45.50 -22.96
CA GLN A 634 -6.95 46.29 -23.68
C GLN A 634 -6.29 47.28 -22.72
N SER A 635 -4.96 47.36 -22.76
CA SER A 635 -4.17 48.21 -21.85
C SER A 635 -4.54 49.70 -21.87
N ASN A 636 -5.08 50.23 -22.96
CA ASN A 636 -5.49 51.65 -23.05
C ASN A 636 -6.89 51.94 -22.49
N THR A 637 -7.60 50.92 -22.02
CA THR A 637 -8.85 51.09 -21.29
C THR A 637 -8.53 51.41 -19.83
N ASN A 638 -9.43 52.14 -19.16
CA ASN A 638 -9.29 52.32 -17.72
C ASN A 638 -9.73 51.07 -16.92
N ASP A 639 -9.91 49.94 -17.60
CA ASP A 639 -10.57 48.78 -17.04
C ASP A 639 -9.59 47.90 -16.26
N THR A 640 -10.10 47.27 -15.21
CA THR A 640 -9.40 46.25 -14.43
C THR A 640 -9.47 44.91 -15.15
N ILE A 641 -8.35 44.21 -15.25
CA ILE A 641 -8.27 42.86 -15.76
C ILE A 641 -8.50 41.89 -14.61
N LYS A 642 -9.53 41.03 -14.72
CA LYS A 642 -9.72 39.95 -13.75
C LYS A 642 -8.91 38.75 -14.17
N PHE A 643 -7.98 38.35 -13.31
CA PHE A 643 -7.23 37.12 -13.46
C PHE A 643 -7.64 36.14 -12.37
N VAL A 644 -7.90 34.91 -12.79
CA VAL A 644 -8.10 33.77 -11.91
C VAL A 644 -6.96 32.79 -12.13
N LYS A 645 -6.32 32.40 -11.03
CA LYS A 645 -5.19 31.48 -11.00
C LYS A 645 -5.55 30.16 -11.66
N GLY A 646 -4.60 29.59 -12.41
CA GLY A 646 -4.81 28.34 -13.14
C GLY A 646 -5.62 28.47 -14.42
N LYS A 647 -6.04 29.67 -14.82
CA LYS A 647 -6.72 29.91 -16.10
C LYS A 647 -5.73 30.38 -17.15
N LYS A 648 -6.02 30.06 -18.42
CA LYS A 648 -5.19 30.47 -19.55
C LYS A 648 -5.57 31.87 -20.02
N ALA A 649 -4.57 32.69 -20.31
CA ALA A 649 -4.71 33.99 -20.96
C ALA A 649 -3.74 34.09 -22.15
N ALA A 650 -4.22 34.62 -23.27
CA ALA A 650 -3.43 34.91 -24.47
C ALA A 650 -3.02 36.38 -24.48
N LEU A 651 -1.82 36.67 -24.96
CA LEU A 651 -1.26 38.01 -25.08
C LEU A 651 -1.12 38.42 -26.54
N TYR A 652 -1.59 39.62 -26.85
CA TYR A 652 -1.51 40.21 -28.17
C TYR A 652 -0.86 41.59 -28.11
N VAL A 653 0.00 41.86 -29.10
CA VAL A 653 0.36 43.23 -29.46
C VAL A 653 -0.54 43.64 -30.60
N VAL A 654 -1.21 44.78 -30.47
CA VAL A 654 -2.17 45.28 -31.46
C VAL A 654 -1.77 46.68 -31.90
N LEU A 655 -1.76 46.88 -33.22
CA LEU A 655 -1.53 48.14 -33.92
C LEU A 655 -2.87 48.61 -34.46
N LEU A 656 -3.39 49.73 -33.94
CA LEU A 656 -4.77 50.15 -34.16
C LEU A 656 -5.02 50.82 -35.52
N VAL A 657 -3.98 51.39 -36.13
CA VAL A 657 -4.09 52.16 -37.38
C VAL A 657 -2.91 51.91 -38.31
N ALA A 658 -3.13 52.19 -39.60
CA ALA A 658 -2.08 52.20 -40.62
C ALA A 658 -0.92 53.13 -40.21
N GLY A 659 0.32 52.68 -40.42
CA GLY A 659 1.49 53.46 -40.07
C GLY A 659 2.79 52.66 -40.05
N THR A 660 3.90 53.38 -39.86
CA THR A 660 5.23 52.79 -39.62
C THR A 660 5.57 52.92 -38.15
N TYR A 661 5.87 51.80 -37.50
CA TYR A 661 6.16 51.70 -36.09
C TYR A 661 7.64 51.39 -35.89
N ASN A 662 8.28 52.10 -34.96
CA ASN A 662 9.64 51.85 -34.50
C ASN A 662 9.72 52.30 -33.04
N LEU A 663 9.32 51.42 -32.13
CA LEU A 663 9.27 51.73 -30.69
C LEU A 663 9.57 50.50 -29.87
N THR A 664 10.07 50.75 -28.65
CA THR A 664 10.31 49.73 -27.64
C THR A 664 9.61 50.15 -26.36
N PHE A 665 8.98 49.21 -25.67
CA PHE A 665 8.36 49.44 -24.37
C PHE A 665 8.49 48.22 -23.48
N THR A 666 8.41 48.44 -22.17
CA THR A 666 8.50 47.38 -21.16
C THR A 666 7.11 47.14 -20.58
N PRO A 667 6.46 46.01 -20.92
CA PRO A 667 5.13 45.70 -20.45
C PRO A 667 5.14 45.26 -18.99
N MET A 668 4.06 45.58 -18.28
CA MET A 668 3.88 45.30 -16.86
C MET A 668 2.42 44.98 -16.56
N ILE A 669 2.23 43.99 -15.68
CA ILE A 669 0.96 43.71 -15.01
C ILE A 669 1.18 43.97 -13.52
N CYS A 670 0.29 44.70 -12.84
CA CYS A 670 0.42 45.05 -11.42
C CYS A 670 -0.93 44.98 -10.70
N LYS A 671 -0.92 44.85 -9.36
CA LYS A 671 -2.14 44.74 -8.55
C LYS A 671 -2.87 46.07 -8.37
N LYS A 672 -2.14 47.20 -8.34
CA LYS A 672 -2.72 48.52 -8.18
C LYS A 672 -2.38 49.43 -9.33
N ARG A 673 -3.35 50.26 -9.73
CA ARG A 673 -3.19 51.22 -10.82
C ARG A 673 -2.06 52.22 -10.59
N GLU A 674 -1.86 52.65 -9.35
CA GLU A 674 -0.81 53.60 -8.97
C GLU A 674 0.61 53.08 -9.28
N ASP A 675 0.78 51.75 -9.31
CA ASP A 675 2.08 51.13 -9.63
C ASP A 675 2.49 51.30 -11.10
N LEU A 676 1.55 51.60 -12.00
CA LEU A 676 1.83 51.83 -13.42
C LEU A 676 2.62 53.12 -13.70
N SER A 677 2.80 53.99 -12.70
CA SER A 677 3.49 55.28 -12.87
C SER A 677 4.98 55.13 -13.21
N THR A 678 5.61 54.02 -12.81
CA THR A 678 6.99 53.67 -13.15
C THR A 678 7.02 52.28 -13.78
N ASN A 679 7.58 52.17 -14.98
CA ASN A 679 7.74 50.88 -15.64
C ASN A 679 8.95 50.16 -15.05
N ASP A 680 8.70 49.14 -14.23
CA ASP A 680 9.74 48.34 -13.60
C ASP A 680 9.80 46.93 -14.23
N PRO A 681 11.01 46.39 -14.47
CA PRO A 681 11.17 45.04 -14.99
C PRO A 681 10.66 44.00 -14.00
N TYR A 682 10.33 42.80 -14.50
CA TYR A 682 9.97 41.68 -13.65
C TYR A 682 11.17 41.18 -12.84
N THR A 683 11.00 41.07 -11.53
CA THR A 683 11.98 40.52 -10.59
C THR A 683 11.32 39.43 -9.75
N GLU A 684 12.04 38.35 -9.46
CA GLU A 684 11.50 37.24 -8.64
C GLU A 684 12.57 36.59 -7.76
N GLN A 685 12.12 36.13 -6.59
CA GLN A 685 12.82 35.19 -5.71
C GLN A 685 11.86 34.07 -5.35
N LEU A 686 12.38 32.84 -5.33
CA LEU A 686 11.60 31.62 -5.08
C LEU A 686 12.29 30.76 -4.04
N VAL A 687 11.53 30.32 -3.04
CA VAL A 687 11.97 29.30 -2.09
C VAL A 687 10.90 28.23 -1.97
N GLN A 688 11.24 27.00 -2.34
CA GLN A 688 10.35 25.85 -2.22
C GLN A 688 10.68 25.07 -0.94
N LEU A 689 9.65 24.68 -0.21
CA LEU A 689 9.78 23.90 1.01
C LEU A 689 9.09 22.54 0.85
N PRO A 690 9.74 21.42 1.20
CA PRO A 690 9.21 20.06 1.01
C PRO A 690 8.31 19.64 2.18
N TYR A 691 7.36 20.49 2.57
CA TYR A 691 6.48 20.24 3.72
C TYR A 691 5.02 20.31 3.32
N THR A 692 4.21 19.43 3.90
CA THR A 692 2.76 19.66 3.99
C THR A 692 2.48 20.39 5.29
N LEU A 693 1.81 21.53 5.27
CA LEU A 693 1.41 22.30 6.45
C LEU A 693 -0.12 22.22 6.58
N ASN A 694 -0.59 21.53 7.61
CA ASN A 694 -2.01 21.34 7.87
C ASN A 694 -2.56 22.48 8.72
N ALA A 695 -3.87 22.68 8.66
CA ALA A 695 -4.55 23.56 9.58
C ALA A 695 -5.95 23.06 9.93
N ILE A 696 -6.49 23.57 11.01
CA ILE A 696 -7.85 23.33 11.45
C ILE A 696 -8.53 24.70 11.56
N PRO A 697 -9.60 24.99 10.80
CA PRO A 697 -10.38 26.19 11.01
C PRO A 697 -11.05 26.11 12.37
N VAL A 698 -11.00 27.20 13.14
CA VAL A 698 -11.60 27.31 14.47
C VAL A 698 -12.36 28.64 14.60
N SER A 699 -13.45 28.67 15.36
CA SER A 699 -14.19 29.91 15.61
C SER A 699 -13.42 30.88 16.53
N SER A 700 -12.52 30.36 17.36
CA SER A 700 -11.64 31.15 18.25
C SER A 700 -10.44 30.32 18.73
N GLY A 701 -9.39 31.00 19.20
CA GLY A 701 -8.20 30.36 19.78
C GLY A 701 -7.17 29.88 18.76
N GLY A 702 -7.30 30.29 17.49
CA GLY A 702 -6.32 29.99 16.43
C GLY A 702 -4.98 30.71 16.64
N ASN A 703 -3.89 30.12 16.15
CA ASN A 703 -2.56 30.75 16.12
C ASN A 703 -2.36 31.67 14.91
N VAL A 704 -3.26 31.66 13.93
CA VAL A 704 -3.28 32.61 12.80
C VAL A 704 -4.71 32.96 12.42
N THR A 705 -4.91 34.20 11.95
CA THR A 705 -6.19 34.66 11.37
C THR A 705 -5.98 35.01 9.92
N ILE A 706 -6.76 34.40 9.03
CA ILE A 706 -6.66 34.56 7.57
C ILE A 706 -8.04 34.97 7.07
N ASN A 707 -8.16 36.14 6.44
CA ASN A 707 -9.42 36.65 5.88
C ASN A 707 -10.61 36.59 6.88
N GLY A 708 -10.34 36.81 8.17
CA GLY A 708 -11.33 36.75 9.25
C GLY A 708 -11.60 35.36 9.85
N GLN A 709 -11.06 34.29 9.27
CA GLN A 709 -11.15 32.93 9.83
C GLN A 709 -9.91 32.61 10.67
N GLN A 710 -10.09 32.16 11.91
CA GLN A 710 -8.98 31.67 12.74
C GLN A 710 -8.64 30.22 12.41
N TYR A 711 -7.35 29.89 12.50
CA TYR A 711 -6.85 28.53 12.28
C TYR A 711 -5.90 28.12 13.41
N ILE A 712 -5.94 26.86 13.78
CA ILE A 712 -4.81 26.16 14.39
C ILE A 712 -4.01 25.58 13.23
N ALA A 713 -2.89 26.19 12.87
CA ALA A 713 -2.11 25.85 11.69
C ALA A 713 -0.69 25.43 12.05
N ASP A 714 -0.18 24.42 11.36
CA ASP A 714 1.26 24.18 11.24
C ASP A 714 1.91 25.42 10.62
N TYR A 715 3.15 25.70 11.00
CA TYR A 715 3.89 26.82 10.43
C TYR A 715 5.39 26.59 10.38
N VAL A 716 6.06 27.34 9.52
CA VAL A 716 7.52 27.42 9.46
C VAL A 716 7.95 28.73 10.08
N ASP A 717 8.79 28.65 11.09
CA ASP A 717 9.42 29.76 11.81
C ASP A 717 10.84 29.92 11.27
N VAL A 718 11.02 30.91 10.39
CA VAL A 718 12.27 31.11 9.66
C VAL A 718 13.39 31.60 10.58
N GLU A 719 13.05 32.42 11.57
CA GLU A 719 14.04 32.98 12.48
C GLU A 719 14.67 31.88 13.33
N ARG A 720 13.82 31.04 13.93
CA ARG A 720 14.23 29.88 14.73
C ARG A 720 14.70 28.70 13.90
N GLY A 721 14.45 28.70 12.59
CA GLY A 721 14.82 27.61 11.69
C GLY A 721 14.01 26.34 11.95
N LYS A 722 12.72 26.46 12.27
CA LYS A 722 11.87 25.34 12.71
C LYS A 722 10.63 25.20 11.84
N VAL A 723 10.22 23.96 11.60
CA VAL A 723 8.84 23.63 11.24
C VAL A 723 8.11 23.24 12.52
N VAL A 724 7.05 23.97 12.86
CA VAL A 724 6.23 23.78 14.05
C VAL A 724 4.92 23.11 13.65
N ARG A 725 4.68 21.93 14.20
CA ARG A 725 3.47 21.14 14.03
C ARG A 725 2.50 21.44 15.16
N MET A 726 1.36 21.99 14.78
CA MET A 726 0.20 22.18 15.67
C MET A 726 -0.86 21.11 15.41
N CYS A 727 -0.84 20.50 14.23
CA CYS A 727 -1.79 19.50 13.77
C CYS A 727 -1.06 18.23 13.33
N GLU A 728 -1.78 17.11 13.37
CA GLU A 728 -1.37 15.83 12.81
C GLU A 728 -2.44 15.34 11.84
N ARG A 729 -2.02 14.70 10.74
CA ARG A 729 -2.92 14.06 9.77
C ARG A 729 -2.72 12.56 9.84
N LYS A 730 -3.79 11.81 10.09
CA LYS A 730 -3.77 10.34 10.09
C LYS A 730 -4.74 9.79 9.06
N LYS A 731 -4.28 8.79 8.30
CA LYS A 731 -5.13 7.94 7.48
C LYS A 731 -5.62 6.76 8.31
N LEU A 732 -6.93 6.56 8.34
CA LEU A 732 -7.63 5.55 9.13
C LEU A 732 -8.60 4.74 8.25
N ASN A 733 -9.01 3.59 8.76
CA ASN A 733 -10.03 2.77 8.11
C ASN A 733 -11.03 2.26 9.15
N THR A 734 -12.33 2.37 8.86
CA THR A 734 -13.40 1.97 9.80
C THR A 734 -13.31 0.51 10.24
N LYS A 735 -12.80 -0.39 9.42
CA LYS A 735 -12.56 -1.81 9.75
C LYS A 735 -11.63 -2.00 10.96
N ASN A 736 -10.71 -1.05 11.17
CA ASN A 736 -9.73 -1.09 12.27
C ASN A 736 -10.25 -0.44 13.56
N GLY A 737 -11.44 0.17 13.53
CA GLY A 737 -12.04 0.81 14.70
C GLY A 737 -12.44 -0.19 15.78
N VAL A 738 -12.21 0.15 17.04
CA VAL A 738 -12.68 -0.60 18.22
C VAL A 738 -14.12 -0.17 18.52
N ILE A 739 -15.01 -1.14 18.69
CA ILE A 739 -16.42 -0.86 19.01
C ILE A 739 -16.50 -0.21 20.39
N ASN A 740 -17.23 0.89 20.48
CA ASN A 740 -17.48 1.61 21.73
C ASN A 740 -18.96 1.98 21.84
N GLU A 741 -19.54 1.74 23.02
CA GLU A 741 -20.97 1.93 23.26
C GLU A 741 -21.40 3.39 23.15
N GLU A 742 -20.54 4.34 23.54
CA GLU A 742 -20.83 5.77 23.52
C GLU A 742 -20.55 6.43 22.15
N TYR A 743 -19.52 5.95 21.44
CA TYR A 743 -18.95 6.62 20.26
C TYR A 743 -18.91 5.73 19.01
N ARG A 744 -19.66 4.62 18.91
CA ARG A 744 -19.64 3.65 17.79
C ARG A 744 -18.28 3.01 17.49
N LEU A 745 -17.33 3.76 16.93
CA LEU A 745 -15.96 3.31 16.66
C LEU A 745 -14.93 4.28 17.24
N VAL A 746 -13.84 3.71 17.76
CA VAL A 746 -12.69 4.40 18.33
C VAL A 746 -11.43 3.97 17.59
N PHE A 747 -10.53 4.93 17.34
CA PHE A 747 -9.29 4.71 16.63
C PHE A 747 -8.11 5.21 17.44
N ASP A 748 -7.02 4.45 17.46
CA ASP A 748 -5.73 4.95 17.96
C ASP A 748 -5.11 5.89 16.91
N ILE A 749 -4.82 7.11 17.34
CA ILE A 749 -4.30 8.19 16.51
C ILE A 749 -2.96 8.72 16.98
N ALA A 750 -2.28 8.08 17.95
CA ALA A 750 -1.02 8.56 18.55
C ALA A 750 -0.12 9.31 17.53
N PRO A 751 0.37 10.53 17.86
CA PRO A 751 0.55 11.16 19.19
C PRO A 751 -0.71 11.69 19.90
N TYR A 752 -0.55 12.18 21.14
CA TYR A 752 -1.66 12.71 21.94
C TYR A 752 -2.25 13.99 21.33
N SER A 753 -3.58 13.96 21.18
CA SER A 753 -4.42 15.07 20.79
C SER A 753 -4.83 15.94 21.98
N ARG A 754 -5.10 17.21 21.72
CA ARG A 754 -5.71 18.10 22.71
C ARG A 754 -7.16 17.70 22.96
N ILE A 755 -7.57 17.71 24.23
CA ILE A 755 -8.93 17.33 24.65
C ILE A 755 -9.93 18.42 24.25
N GLY A 756 -11.04 17.98 23.62
CA GLY A 756 -12.37 18.60 23.70
C GLY A 756 -12.54 19.98 23.06
N ASN A 757 -13.50 20.06 22.13
CA ASN A 757 -14.07 21.27 21.50
C ASN A 757 -13.30 21.97 20.35
N TYR A 758 -12.07 21.60 20.01
CA TYR A 758 -11.43 22.09 18.78
C TYR A 758 -11.75 21.16 17.62
N GLN A 759 -12.20 21.74 16.50
CA GLN A 759 -12.72 21.03 15.33
C GLN A 759 -11.69 20.01 14.81
N CYS A 760 -12.08 18.76 14.60
CA CYS A 760 -11.28 17.85 13.76
C CYS A 760 -11.82 17.96 12.34
N ILE A 761 -10.99 17.73 11.33
CA ILE A 761 -11.44 17.62 9.93
C ILE A 761 -11.38 16.14 9.54
N PHE A 762 -12.50 15.55 9.13
CA PHE A 762 -12.56 14.15 8.70
C PHE A 762 -12.93 14.05 7.22
N SER A 763 -12.21 13.29 6.41
CA SER A 763 -12.47 13.24 4.96
C SER A 763 -13.79 12.55 4.61
N ALA A 764 -14.29 11.65 5.46
CA ALA A 764 -15.49 10.85 5.18
C ALA A 764 -16.64 11.09 6.17
N PHE A 765 -16.48 12.00 7.13
CA PHE A 765 -17.48 12.22 8.18
C PHE A 765 -17.64 13.71 8.45
N GLU A 766 -18.88 14.18 8.58
CA GLU A 766 -19.13 15.55 9.00
C GLU A 766 -19.01 15.68 10.51
N TRP A 767 -18.23 16.66 10.97
CA TRP A 767 -18.23 17.05 12.37
C TRP A 767 -19.38 18.03 12.63
N THR A 768 -20.39 17.60 13.39
CA THR A 768 -21.55 18.41 13.75
C THR A 768 -21.54 18.73 15.25
N ALA A 769 -20.55 19.49 15.72
CA ALA A 769 -20.52 20.11 17.06
C ALA A 769 -21.02 19.23 18.24
N TRP A 770 -20.22 18.23 18.64
CA TRP A 770 -20.35 17.55 19.95
C TRP A 770 -18.99 17.44 20.67
N THR A 771 -19.07 17.30 21.99
CA THR A 771 -18.06 17.54 23.04
C THR A 771 -16.62 17.07 22.76
N THR A 772 -16.39 15.98 22.02
CA THR A 772 -15.06 15.39 21.83
C THR A 772 -14.94 14.63 20.51
N CYS A 773 -14.10 15.10 19.57
CA CYS A 773 -13.67 14.29 18.41
C CYS A 773 -12.39 13.48 18.69
N THR A 774 -11.52 14.00 19.56
CA THR A 774 -10.30 13.34 20.00
C THR A 774 -9.99 13.62 21.48
N VAL A 775 -9.45 12.62 22.19
CA VAL A 775 -8.94 12.72 23.57
C VAL A 775 -7.72 11.81 23.71
N GLY A 776 -6.59 12.36 24.17
CA GLY A 776 -5.36 11.57 24.29
C GLY A 776 -4.97 11.00 22.93
N SER A 777 -4.68 9.70 22.85
CA SER A 777 -4.38 9.03 21.57
C SER A 777 -5.61 8.48 20.85
N MET A 778 -6.84 8.92 21.17
CA MET A 778 -8.06 8.33 20.61
C MET A 778 -8.85 9.32 19.77
N ALA A 779 -9.31 8.88 18.59
CA ALA A 779 -10.32 9.54 17.76
C ALA A 779 -11.62 8.76 17.73
N TYR A 780 -12.75 9.47 17.61
CA TYR A 780 -14.09 8.92 17.77
C TYR A 780 -14.99 9.29 16.58
N ILE A 781 -15.81 8.36 16.08
CA ILE A 781 -16.84 8.66 15.06
C ILE A 781 -18.22 8.24 15.55
N LYS A 782 -19.17 9.18 15.68
CA LYS A 782 -20.46 8.93 16.36
C LYS A 782 -21.63 9.39 15.49
N ASN A 783 -22.79 8.77 15.66
CA ASN A 783 -24.06 9.18 15.05
C ASN A 783 -24.00 9.35 13.52
N ILE A 784 -23.28 8.47 12.82
CA ILE A 784 -23.21 8.50 11.35
C ILE A 784 -24.56 8.10 10.77
N GLN A 785 -25.21 9.02 10.04
CA GLN A 785 -26.51 8.82 9.43
C GLN A 785 -26.40 8.20 8.03
N LYS A 786 -27.35 7.33 7.72
CA LYS A 786 -27.64 6.78 6.39
C LYS A 786 -28.58 7.73 5.63
N PRO A 787 -28.73 7.55 4.30
CA PRO A 787 -29.70 8.30 3.49
C PRO A 787 -31.16 8.23 3.95
N ASN A 788 -31.54 7.20 4.72
CA ASN A 788 -32.90 6.99 5.23
C ASN A 788 -33.08 7.51 6.68
N ASP A 789 -32.20 8.41 7.15
CA ASP A 789 -32.14 8.95 8.53
C ASP A 789 -31.82 7.93 9.64
N GLU A 790 -31.63 6.65 9.32
CA GLU A 790 -31.17 5.65 10.29
C GLU A 790 -29.68 5.82 10.59
N LEU A 791 -29.24 5.43 11.79
CA LEU A 791 -27.82 5.44 12.13
C LEU A 791 -27.14 4.16 11.65
N TYR A 792 -25.92 4.28 11.12
CA TYR A 792 -25.05 3.12 10.98
C TYR A 792 -24.72 2.52 12.35
N THR A 793 -24.81 1.20 12.42
CA THR A 793 -24.27 0.41 13.52
C THR A 793 -22.75 0.35 13.43
N ALA A 794 -22.07 0.07 14.55
CA ALA A 794 -20.62 -0.07 14.55
C ALA A 794 -20.15 -1.21 13.62
N GLN A 795 -20.90 -2.31 13.56
CA GLN A 795 -20.58 -3.45 12.70
C GLN A 795 -20.71 -3.10 11.21
N GLU A 796 -21.79 -2.42 10.81
CA GLU A 796 -21.95 -1.95 9.42
C GLU A 796 -20.79 -1.04 9.00
N LEU A 797 -20.40 -0.08 9.85
CA LEU A 797 -19.25 0.79 9.55
C LEU A 797 -17.96 -0.02 9.37
N LYS A 798 -17.72 -1.07 10.17
CA LYS A 798 -16.54 -1.93 10.01
C LYS A 798 -16.58 -2.73 8.70
N GLU A 799 -17.76 -3.23 8.32
CA GLU A 799 -17.95 -4.00 7.09
C GLU A 799 -17.81 -3.15 5.83
N LEU A 800 -18.22 -1.87 5.88
CA LEU A 800 -18.02 -0.91 4.80
C LEU A 800 -16.54 -0.60 4.55
N SER A 801 -15.66 -0.78 5.55
CA SER A 801 -14.20 -0.65 5.42
C SER A 801 -13.76 0.66 4.75
N ILE A 802 -14.34 1.78 5.17
CA ILE A 802 -14.17 3.11 4.58
C ILE A 802 -12.80 3.66 4.98
N ASP A 803 -12.00 4.05 4.00
CA ASP A 803 -10.78 4.83 4.19
C ASP A 803 -11.12 6.31 4.43
N PHE A 804 -10.52 6.91 5.44
CA PHE A 804 -10.68 8.34 5.72
C PHE A 804 -9.43 8.96 6.36
N ASP A 805 -9.22 10.24 6.10
CA ASP A 805 -8.24 11.07 6.81
C ASP A 805 -8.89 11.77 7.99
N VAL A 806 -8.13 11.95 9.05
CA VAL A 806 -8.44 12.87 10.15
C VAL A 806 -7.28 13.86 10.34
N ILE A 807 -7.59 15.15 10.41
CA ILE A 807 -6.67 16.19 10.89
C ILE A 807 -7.14 16.62 12.28
N TYR A 808 -6.25 16.51 13.26
CA TYR A 808 -6.53 16.84 14.66
C TYR A 808 -5.41 17.68 15.28
N GLN A 809 -5.76 18.46 16.31
CA GLN A 809 -4.80 19.29 17.04
C GLN A 809 -3.97 18.46 18.00
N LEU A 810 -2.64 18.63 17.95
CA LEU A 810 -1.71 18.03 18.89
C LEU A 810 -1.86 18.62 20.30
N LEU A 811 -1.68 17.80 21.33
CA LEU A 811 -1.67 18.27 22.73
C LEU A 811 -0.46 19.18 22.99
N GLU A 812 0.71 18.74 22.52
CA GLU A 812 1.97 19.48 22.57
C GLU A 812 2.45 19.71 21.15
N GLN A 813 2.89 20.93 20.85
CA GLN A 813 3.47 21.24 19.54
C GLN A 813 4.74 20.43 19.32
N GLN A 814 4.98 19.99 18.09
CA GLN A 814 6.22 19.31 17.73
C GLN A 814 7.06 20.21 16.84
N GLU A 815 8.37 20.22 17.03
CA GLU A 815 9.28 21.06 16.27
C GLU A 815 10.34 20.19 15.59
N THR A 816 10.54 20.43 14.29
CA THR A 816 11.63 19.82 13.51
C THR A 816 12.49 20.91 12.92
N ASP A 817 13.80 20.73 12.94
CA ASP A 817 14.74 21.67 12.31
C ASP A 817 14.52 21.75 10.80
N LEU A 818 14.54 22.97 10.26
CA LEU A 818 14.78 23.21 8.84
C LEU A 818 16.22 22.81 8.50
N THR A 819 16.45 22.38 7.27
CA THR A 819 17.84 22.19 6.83
C THR A 819 18.57 23.54 6.76
N PRO A 820 19.90 23.56 6.88
CA PRO A 820 20.68 24.79 6.73
C PRO A 820 20.40 25.49 5.40
N GLU A 821 20.24 24.75 4.30
CA GLU A 821 19.97 25.28 2.97
C GLU A 821 18.60 25.96 2.90
N GLN A 822 17.57 25.34 3.49
CA GLN A 822 16.22 25.92 3.54
C GLN A 822 16.19 27.19 4.39
N THR A 823 16.83 27.14 5.55
CA THR A 823 16.92 28.30 6.46
C THR A 823 17.65 29.45 5.78
N GLN A 824 18.77 29.17 5.12
CA GLN A 824 19.55 30.18 4.40
C GLN A 824 18.76 30.77 3.23
N ALA A 825 18.11 29.93 2.41
CA ALA A 825 17.31 30.40 1.29
C ALA A 825 16.17 31.32 1.72
N LEU A 826 15.49 31.02 2.84
CA LEU A 826 14.43 31.89 3.38
C LEU A 826 15.00 33.20 3.97
N LYS A 827 16.16 33.15 4.65
CA LYS A 827 16.82 34.35 5.23
C LYS A 827 17.46 35.27 4.19
N GLU A 828 17.69 34.78 2.97
CA GLU A 828 18.20 35.55 1.85
C GLU A 828 17.10 36.33 1.09
N LEU A 829 15.82 36.08 1.38
CA LEU A 829 14.72 36.79 0.75
C LEU A 829 14.76 38.29 1.06
N VAL A 830 14.70 39.11 0.00
CA VAL A 830 14.64 40.58 0.07
C VAL A 830 13.33 41.11 -0.52
N THR A 831 12.88 42.23 0.01
CA THR A 831 11.79 43.04 -0.56
C THR A 831 12.23 43.75 -1.84
N TYR A 832 11.29 44.33 -2.59
CA TYR A 832 11.52 45.17 -3.77
C TYR A 832 10.90 46.56 -3.56
N TYR A 833 11.70 47.62 -3.70
CA TYR A 833 11.23 49.01 -3.63
C TYR A 833 10.50 49.41 -4.92
N PRO A 834 9.44 50.22 -4.84
CA PRO A 834 8.70 50.57 -3.63
C PRO A 834 7.65 49.51 -3.26
N VAL A 835 7.36 48.56 -4.17
CA VAL A 835 6.31 47.56 -3.96
C VAL A 835 6.86 46.15 -4.04
N THR A 836 6.55 45.36 -3.01
CA THR A 836 6.77 43.92 -2.97
C THR A 836 5.44 43.19 -2.98
N ASN A 837 5.31 42.20 -3.84
CA ASN A 837 4.22 41.24 -3.81
C ASN A 837 4.75 39.89 -3.34
N ILE A 838 4.12 39.31 -2.32
CA ILE A 838 4.53 38.03 -1.74
C ILE A 838 3.37 37.05 -1.85
N SER A 839 3.64 35.81 -2.25
CA SER A 839 2.65 34.75 -2.30
C SER A 839 3.26 33.43 -1.86
N VAL A 840 2.44 32.56 -1.29
CA VAL A 840 2.82 31.18 -0.96
C VAL A 840 1.99 30.26 -1.82
N ASN A 841 2.57 29.81 -2.92
CA ASN A 841 1.89 28.94 -3.86
C ASN A 841 2.08 27.48 -3.47
N SER A 842 1.09 26.64 -3.66
CA SER A 842 1.17 25.23 -3.34
C SER A 842 0.35 24.40 -4.32
N GLU A 843 0.61 23.08 -4.36
CA GLU A 843 -0.06 22.12 -5.24
C GLU A 843 -1.58 22.02 -4.98
N GLN A 844 -2.02 22.19 -3.73
CA GLN A 844 -3.41 21.96 -3.33
C GLN A 844 -4.12 23.23 -2.86
N LEU A 845 -3.56 23.92 -1.87
CA LEU A 845 -4.05 25.18 -1.31
C LEU A 845 -2.90 26.11 -1.01
N ASP A 846 -3.04 27.38 -1.37
CA ASP A 846 -2.05 28.40 -1.06
C ASP A 846 -1.98 28.66 0.45
N GLY A 847 -0.76 28.86 0.94
CA GLY A 847 -0.48 29.19 2.34
C GLY A 847 -0.45 30.70 2.57
N TYR A 848 -0.10 31.09 3.80
CA TYR A 848 -0.01 32.49 4.20
C TYR A 848 1.31 32.79 4.87
N THR A 849 1.82 34.00 4.68
CA THR A 849 3.02 34.46 5.37
C THR A 849 2.69 35.63 6.27
N VAL A 850 3.31 35.64 7.45
CA VAL A 850 3.38 36.78 8.36
C VAL A 850 4.86 37.06 8.51
N PHE A 851 5.27 38.30 8.39
CA PHE A 851 6.68 38.65 8.50
C PHE A 851 6.82 40.12 8.87
N ASN A 852 8.01 40.46 9.33
CA ASN A 852 8.46 41.83 9.48
C ASN A 852 9.31 42.23 8.27
N TYR A 853 9.20 43.48 7.83
CA TYR A 853 9.97 43.96 6.69
C TYR A 853 10.40 45.42 6.88
N PRO A 854 11.49 45.84 6.21
CA PRO A 854 11.93 47.22 6.21
C PRO A 854 11.01 48.06 5.34
N ILE A 855 10.53 49.17 5.92
CA ILE A 855 9.72 50.17 5.24
C ILE A 855 10.60 51.26 4.66
N SER A 856 10.14 51.91 3.57
CA SER A 856 10.84 53.02 2.96
C SER A 856 11.05 54.18 3.94
N MET A 857 12.14 54.90 3.77
CA MET A 857 12.51 56.01 4.66
C MET A 857 11.40 57.07 4.77
N LYS A 858 10.71 57.37 3.66
CA LYS A 858 9.57 58.28 3.60
C LYS A 858 8.37 57.80 4.42
N ASN A 859 7.93 56.55 4.22
CA ASN A 859 6.75 56.01 4.92
C ASN A 859 7.06 55.74 6.40
N GLY A 860 8.29 55.36 6.72
CA GLY A 860 8.78 55.35 8.10
C GLY A 860 8.70 56.72 8.75
N TRP A 861 8.99 57.79 8.02
CA TRP A 861 8.83 59.16 8.52
C TRP A 861 7.36 59.53 8.72
N ASP A 862 6.50 59.23 7.76
CA ASP A 862 5.07 59.53 7.85
C ASP A 862 4.39 58.77 9.00
N TYR A 863 4.83 57.53 9.31
CA TYR A 863 4.39 56.82 10.51
C TYR A 863 4.80 57.54 11.80
N VAL A 864 6.05 57.98 11.91
CA VAL A 864 6.52 58.69 13.09
C VAL A 864 5.80 60.05 13.23
N LYS A 865 5.57 60.78 12.13
CA LYS A 865 4.73 61.99 12.13
C LYS A 865 3.34 61.72 12.70
N LYS A 866 2.71 60.61 12.32
CA LYS A 866 1.40 60.21 12.86
C LYS A 866 1.46 59.92 14.36
N GLN A 867 2.51 59.24 14.85
CA GLN A 867 2.68 58.99 16.29
C GLN A 867 2.92 60.27 17.08
N LEU A 868 3.59 61.25 16.47
CA LEU A 868 3.82 62.56 17.04
C LEU A 868 2.68 63.56 16.85
N ASN A 869 1.65 63.22 16.06
CA ASN A 869 0.63 64.15 15.61
C ASN A 869 1.22 65.40 14.90
N ASP A 870 2.34 65.22 14.19
CA ASP A 870 3.05 66.27 13.45
C ASP A 870 2.50 66.39 12.02
N ASN A 871 1.84 67.52 11.73
CA ASN A 871 1.22 67.82 10.44
C ASN A 871 2.05 68.80 9.58
N ARG A 872 3.31 69.05 9.92
CA ARG A 872 4.18 69.98 9.17
C ARG A 872 4.73 69.32 7.90
N ASP A 873 4.63 70.03 6.77
CA ASP A 873 5.28 69.67 5.51
C ASP A 873 6.76 70.07 5.54
N TYR A 874 7.65 69.08 5.60
CA TYR A 874 9.10 69.32 5.57
C TYR A 874 9.56 69.56 4.12
N ILE A 875 10.39 70.59 3.91
CA ILE A 875 10.82 71.10 2.58
C ILE A 875 11.76 70.14 1.82
N TYR A 876 12.21 69.05 2.44
CA TYR A 876 13.12 68.09 1.80
C TYR A 876 12.37 66.95 1.13
N ASP A 877 12.44 66.91 -0.21
CA ASP A 877 12.05 65.76 -1.02
C ASP A 877 13.08 64.63 -0.81
N MET A 878 12.78 63.74 0.13
CA MET A 878 13.68 62.65 0.52
C MET A 878 13.80 61.54 -0.53
N ASP A 879 12.88 61.47 -1.51
CA ASP A 879 12.87 60.42 -2.53
C ASP A 879 13.87 60.70 -3.68
N ALA A 880 14.39 61.93 -3.78
CA ALA A 880 15.13 62.39 -4.97
C ALA A 880 16.68 62.27 -4.91
N LYS A 881 17.28 61.82 -3.80
CA LYS A 881 18.75 61.91 -3.58
C LYS A 881 19.44 60.61 -3.14
N THR A 882 18.96 59.46 -3.58
CA THR A 882 19.55 58.14 -3.24
C THR A 882 20.89 57.83 -3.91
N GLN A 883 21.64 58.80 -4.45
CA GLN A 883 22.85 58.51 -5.22
C GLN A 883 24.16 59.17 -4.81
N ASP A 884 24.23 60.10 -3.84
CA ASP A 884 25.55 60.74 -3.55
C ASP A 884 25.70 61.41 -2.18
N ILE A 885 25.01 60.96 -1.13
CA ILE A 885 25.20 61.52 0.22
C ILE A 885 25.51 60.41 1.22
N ASP A 886 26.63 60.62 1.92
CA ASP A 886 27.09 59.88 3.08
C ASP A 886 25.95 59.72 4.11
N THR A 887 25.40 58.52 4.15
CA THR A 887 24.19 58.12 4.88
C THR A 887 24.27 58.39 6.38
N GLN A 888 25.47 58.54 6.96
CA GLN A 888 25.66 58.90 8.37
C GLN A 888 25.25 60.35 8.70
N SER A 889 25.30 61.25 7.72
CA SER A 889 25.05 62.68 7.95
C SER A 889 23.56 63.03 7.97
N ALA A 890 22.76 62.33 7.17
CA ALA A 890 21.31 62.53 7.09
C ALA A 890 20.57 61.90 8.28
N GLU A 891 21.08 60.77 8.80
CA GLU A 891 20.58 60.15 10.04
C GLU A 891 20.85 61.03 11.27
N ALA A 892 22.00 61.71 11.32
CA ALA A 892 22.32 62.65 12.40
C ALA A 892 21.45 63.92 12.38
N TYR A 893 21.05 64.40 11.20
CA TYR A 893 20.20 65.59 11.04
C TYR A 893 18.73 65.33 11.36
N VAL A 894 18.23 64.13 11.01
CA VAL A 894 16.89 63.67 11.41
C VAL A 894 16.79 63.46 12.93
N ASN A 895 17.87 62.96 13.55
CA ASN A 895 17.93 62.75 15.00
C ASN A 895 18.12 64.05 15.80
N SER A 896 18.63 65.13 15.19
CA SER A 896 18.83 66.43 15.88
C SER A 896 17.61 67.36 15.79
N GLU A 897 16.85 67.36 14.69
CA GLU A 897 15.62 68.16 14.57
C GLU A 897 14.46 67.62 15.44
N TYR A 898 14.47 66.30 15.75
CA TYR A 898 13.54 65.70 16.71
C TYR A 898 13.83 66.11 18.16
N ALA A 899 15.10 66.40 18.47
CA ALA A 899 15.50 66.90 19.79
C ALA A 899 15.06 68.34 20.03
N VAL A 900 14.86 69.14 18.98
CA VAL A 900 14.43 70.54 19.12
C VAL A 900 12.92 70.64 19.35
N ALA A 901 12.10 69.81 18.69
CA ALA A 901 10.64 69.86 18.80
C ALA A 901 10.06 69.38 20.14
N LEU A 902 10.82 68.61 20.94
CA LEU A 902 10.40 68.23 22.29
C LEU A 902 10.77 69.25 23.37
N THR A 903 11.60 70.25 23.07
CA THR A 903 11.92 71.34 24.01
C THR A 903 10.84 72.43 24.11
N GLU A 904 9.81 72.41 23.26
CA GLU A 904 8.71 73.38 23.33
C GLU A 904 7.40 72.81 23.90
N LEU A 905 7.36 71.56 24.38
CA LEU A 905 6.14 70.93 24.93
C LEU A 905 6.22 70.45 26.40
N GLU A 906 7.28 70.81 27.12
CA GLU A 906 7.27 70.84 28.60
C GLU A 906 7.38 72.29 29.13
N VAL A 907 6.41 73.13 28.73
CA VAL A 907 5.84 74.20 29.56
C VAL A 907 4.32 74.07 29.58
#